data_AF-A0A5F2B5L8-F1
#
_entry.id   AF-A0A5F2B5L8-F1
#
_cell.length_a   1.000
_cell.length_b   1.000
_cell.length_c   1.000
_cell.angle_alpha   90.00
_cell.angle_beta   90.00
_cell.angle_gamma   90.00
#
_symmetry.space_group_name_H-M   'P 1'
#
loop_
_entity.id
_entity.type
_entity.pdbx_description
1 polymer ?
#
loop_
_entity_poly.entity_id
_entity_poly.type
_entity_poly.pdbx_seq_one_letter_code
_entity_poly.pdbx_strand_id
1 'polypeptide(L)'
;MSIIDTALFSNYFFANSSSVLKLRVQGLASGASFTISNQDSENLTIDGNGDFEFPKKKSKFSGYTVSIVSQPVSTPNQTCVITNPTGTIGLGSNLVEINCGTSFFNVSLNVFGIAASATGNLSLRSGNVDTLNISVDGNYSFAGKVPDTGTYAVSILSSPTQHNCVIEAAPPATGTINNAPVTLNVNCLSLISSNPINQTVVNDGASIQFTFSKSVTPSSCNFTAPTPTPSSGPCSSNLGPSAVPLSATSYTGNTVTIYPNTTWPGGLNQCVQLSGCTESGTNRPFQITSPARFGVAATNQIKYVRPGGAGAGSCSTIATACGEIQYAIGQCTTATPCFVLVSQGTYSMISMSQRILLKDKLQLLGGFRNDFLARDIAAFPSIIRDDVGFSGCGLSDFGICTPIAGGSFTMNSNILIQGFTVITNSNNPWSTGLWLSNLNTGAFSLILSDNSLLGSTDTTSAYSLFIVRSAIYASNVGPNFVVTGNYILGGSGSSLSAGMRILEGTQGVISNNYISGGSHLNVNDGLDFSLGIMINNSIENTTQSLRLVNNIFNSYHITSATPVVAASSAAVQALSINSPNFVFINNTIYGGSGTNRSYGIHHQSTSSPLNLNVINNQVITNPGATTSKCLNFDVNSISAASNIAGNNLIGCGTQVDANGTPFKLCSAEPNALLNSFNCITPLTNATQKNFSHNPVFDNSTSATDVFKPSAASRCNSVYGGIDPGYAPPIQQLYQMDLFGNARTNNTAPTSPVPLGSFGYSIGAIEFNGNCAP
;
A
#
# COMPACT_ATOMS: atom_id res chain seq x y z
N MET A 1 7.21 -19.73 1.73
CA MET A 1 7.10 -20.37 3.04
C MET A 1 8.10 -19.75 3.99
N SER A 2 7.68 -19.29 5.18
CA SER A 2 8.31 -19.80 6.41
C SER A 2 7.56 -21.09 6.72
N ILE A 3 8.30 -22.19 6.86
CA ILE A 3 7.88 -23.55 6.52
C ILE A 3 6.85 -24.14 7.49
N ILE A 4 6.51 -23.43 8.58
CA ILE A 4 5.61 -23.96 9.63
C ILE A 4 4.36 -23.08 9.89
N ASP A 5 4.26 -21.87 9.32
CA ASP A 5 2.96 -21.16 9.11
C ASP A 5 2.56 -21.08 7.63
N THR A 6 3.28 -21.86 6.83
CA THR A 6 2.69 -22.54 5.68
C THR A 6 2.16 -23.92 6.05
N ALA A 7 2.00 -24.23 7.36
CA ALA A 7 1.61 -25.56 7.86
C ALA A 7 0.40 -25.63 8.83
N LEU A 8 -0.32 -24.55 9.12
CA LEU A 8 -1.56 -24.61 9.90
C LEU A 8 -2.77 -23.87 9.29
N PHE A 9 -2.73 -23.66 7.97
CA PHE A 9 -3.83 -24.01 7.04
C PHE A 9 -3.24 -24.57 5.73
N SER A 10 -2.27 -25.46 5.89
CA SER A 10 -2.03 -26.55 4.94
C SER A 10 -3.03 -27.66 5.24
N ASN A 11 -3.99 -27.86 4.36
CA ASN A 11 -4.43 -29.17 3.88
C ASN A 11 -5.45 -28.93 2.76
N TYR A 12 -5.17 -29.47 1.57
CA TYR A 12 -5.75 -29.19 0.24
C TYR A 12 -5.17 -27.92 -0.42
N PHE A 13 -4.03 -27.90 -1.12
CA PHE A 13 -3.63 -28.74 -2.26
C PHE A 13 -2.09 -28.70 -2.43
N PHE A 14 -1.39 -29.77 -2.04
CA PHE A 14 -0.13 -30.18 -2.68
C PHE A 14 -0.14 -31.70 -2.85
N ALA A 15 -0.96 -32.15 -3.79
CA ALA A 15 -0.74 -33.41 -4.47
C ALA A 15 -1.15 -33.19 -5.93
N ASN A 16 -0.17 -33.23 -6.83
CA ASN A 16 -0.32 -33.31 -8.30
C ASN A 16 -0.55 -32.02 -9.11
N SER A 17 0.28 -30.97 -8.94
CA SER A 17 0.50 -30.04 -10.07
C SER A 17 1.87 -30.29 -10.72
N SER A 18 1.84 -30.96 -11.86
CA SER A 18 3.00 -31.16 -12.74
C SER A 18 2.94 -30.14 -13.88
N SER A 19 4.09 -29.61 -14.30
CA SER A 19 4.22 -28.64 -15.38
C SER A 19 5.17 -29.17 -16.46
N VAL A 20 4.92 -28.81 -17.71
CA VAL A 20 5.82 -29.12 -18.83
C VAL A 20 6.99 -28.15 -18.87
N LEU A 21 8.15 -28.65 -19.30
CA LEU A 21 9.31 -27.80 -19.59
C LEU A 21 9.15 -27.23 -21.00
N LYS A 22 8.95 -25.92 -21.10
CA LYS A 22 8.80 -25.15 -22.33
C LYS A 22 10.16 -24.75 -22.88
N LEU A 23 10.20 -24.54 -24.18
CA LEU A 23 11.37 -24.18 -24.96
C LEU A 23 10.96 -23.05 -25.90
N ARG A 24 11.84 -22.09 -26.16
CA ARG A 24 11.66 -21.08 -27.19
C ARG A 24 12.89 -21.02 -28.07
N VAL A 25 12.69 -21.21 -29.36
CA VAL A 25 13.75 -21.32 -30.37
C VAL A 25 13.68 -20.12 -31.30
N GLN A 26 14.82 -19.47 -31.53
CA GLN A 26 14.96 -18.36 -32.47
C GLN A 26 16.21 -18.50 -33.34
N GLY A 27 16.18 -17.94 -34.55
CA GLY A 27 17.31 -17.87 -35.48
C GLY A 27 17.63 -19.16 -36.26
N LEU A 28 16.82 -20.21 -36.13
CA LEU A 28 16.96 -21.43 -36.93
C LEU A 28 16.62 -21.14 -38.40
N ALA A 29 17.53 -21.52 -39.31
CA ALA A 29 17.34 -21.36 -40.75
C ALA A 29 16.16 -22.19 -41.26
N SER A 30 15.44 -21.65 -42.24
CA SER A 30 14.33 -22.36 -42.89
C SER A 30 14.79 -23.70 -43.47
N GLY A 31 14.10 -24.78 -43.11
CA GLY A 31 14.42 -26.14 -43.56
C GLY A 31 15.55 -26.84 -42.80
N ALA A 32 16.15 -26.19 -41.79
CA ALA A 32 17.09 -26.82 -40.88
C ALA A 32 16.35 -27.44 -39.68
N SER A 33 16.93 -28.49 -39.09
CA SER A 33 16.41 -29.08 -37.85
C SER A 33 17.54 -29.54 -36.94
N PHE A 34 17.29 -29.57 -35.64
CA PHE A 34 18.25 -30.01 -34.63
C PHE A 34 17.53 -30.78 -33.52
N THR A 35 18.25 -31.61 -32.78
CA THR A 35 17.65 -32.42 -31.70
C THR A 35 18.20 -32.00 -30.35
N ILE A 36 17.30 -31.85 -29.37
CA ILE A 36 17.64 -31.61 -27.97
C ILE A 36 17.19 -32.76 -27.10
N SER A 37 17.84 -32.92 -25.94
CA SER A 37 17.48 -33.89 -24.92
C SER A 37 17.34 -33.25 -23.56
N ASN A 38 16.43 -33.74 -22.74
CA ASN A 38 16.34 -33.38 -21.34
C ASN A 38 16.93 -34.45 -20.40
N GLN A 39 16.92 -34.19 -19.09
CA GLN A 39 17.41 -35.10 -18.06
C GLN A 39 16.67 -36.45 -17.98
N ASP A 40 15.47 -36.55 -18.56
CA ASP A 40 14.66 -37.76 -18.61
C ASP A 40 14.92 -38.59 -19.88
N SER A 41 15.93 -38.21 -20.68
CA SER A 41 16.23 -38.81 -21.99
C SER A 41 15.09 -38.63 -23.02
N GLU A 42 14.21 -37.64 -22.82
CA GLU A 42 13.26 -37.24 -23.85
C GLU A 42 14.02 -36.47 -24.92
N ASN A 43 13.93 -36.92 -26.16
CA ASN A 43 14.51 -36.23 -27.30
C ASN A 43 13.40 -35.50 -28.06
N LEU A 44 13.65 -34.22 -28.39
CA LEU A 44 12.75 -33.40 -29.18
C LEU A 44 13.50 -32.88 -30.41
N THR A 45 12.96 -33.14 -31.59
CA THR A 45 13.45 -32.56 -32.84
C THR A 45 12.73 -31.24 -33.07
N ILE A 46 13.52 -30.20 -33.28
CA ILE A 46 13.08 -28.83 -33.54
C ILE A 46 13.38 -28.55 -35.01
N ASP A 47 12.35 -28.17 -35.78
CA ASP A 47 12.41 -27.93 -37.23
C ASP A 47 11.97 -26.50 -37.61
N GLY A 48 11.78 -25.63 -36.62
CA GLY A 48 11.41 -24.24 -36.82
C GLY A 48 11.68 -23.36 -35.62
N ASN A 49 11.47 -22.06 -35.80
CA ASN A 49 11.45 -21.08 -34.71
C ASN A 49 10.08 -21.09 -34.02
N GLY A 50 10.04 -20.82 -32.71
CA GLY A 50 8.79 -20.79 -31.95
C GLY A 50 8.88 -21.46 -30.58
N ASP A 51 7.72 -21.72 -29.98
CA ASP A 51 7.59 -22.36 -28.68
C ASP A 51 7.38 -23.87 -28.83
N PHE A 52 8.11 -24.65 -28.02
CA PHE A 52 8.02 -26.11 -27.97
C PHE A 52 7.95 -26.57 -26.53
N GLU A 53 7.55 -27.81 -26.27
CA GLU A 53 7.41 -28.33 -24.90
C GLU A 53 7.85 -29.80 -24.84
N PHE A 54 8.56 -30.18 -23.76
CA PHE A 54 8.78 -31.60 -23.46
C PHE A 54 7.47 -32.23 -22.98
N PRO A 55 7.05 -33.38 -23.54
CA PRO A 55 5.75 -33.99 -23.22
C PRO A 55 5.59 -34.41 -21.76
N LYS A 56 6.66 -34.89 -21.12
CA LYS A 56 6.60 -35.35 -19.73
C LYS A 56 6.51 -34.17 -18.79
N LYS A 57 5.39 -34.11 -18.07
CA LYS A 57 5.22 -33.15 -16.99
C LYS A 57 6.15 -33.51 -15.84
N LYS A 58 6.82 -32.51 -15.30
CA LYS A 58 7.69 -32.63 -14.13
C LYS A 58 7.01 -31.97 -12.94
N SER A 59 7.28 -32.48 -11.76
CA SER A 59 6.83 -31.82 -10.53
C SER A 59 7.40 -30.40 -10.48
N LYS A 60 6.57 -29.43 -10.14
CA LYS A 60 7.08 -28.08 -9.82
C LYS A 60 8.16 -28.19 -8.74
N PHE A 61 9.16 -27.32 -8.84
CA PHE A 61 10.40 -27.25 -8.06
C PHE A 61 11.42 -28.37 -8.31
N SER A 62 11.20 -29.25 -9.29
CA SER A 62 12.24 -30.18 -9.73
C SER A 62 13.26 -29.49 -10.64
N GLY A 63 14.52 -29.93 -10.56
CA GLY A 63 15.58 -29.49 -11.46
C GLY A 63 15.38 -30.01 -12.89
N TYR A 64 15.83 -29.23 -13.86
CA TYR A 64 15.95 -29.64 -15.26
C TYR A 64 17.36 -29.47 -15.79
N THR A 65 17.71 -30.31 -16.75
CA THR A 65 18.89 -30.13 -17.61
C THR A 65 18.49 -30.40 -19.05
N VAL A 66 18.85 -29.52 -19.97
CA VAL A 66 18.63 -29.65 -21.40
C VAL A 66 19.97 -29.54 -22.12
N SER A 67 20.17 -30.40 -23.12
CA SER A 67 21.38 -30.44 -23.93
C SER A 67 21.02 -30.55 -25.41
N ILE A 68 21.88 -30.03 -26.29
CA ILE A 68 21.74 -30.23 -27.74
C ILE A 68 22.44 -31.53 -28.10
N VAL A 69 21.71 -32.47 -28.71
CA VAL A 69 22.19 -33.79 -29.13
C VAL A 69 22.80 -33.73 -30.52
N SER A 70 22.16 -32.99 -31.43
CA SER A 70 22.64 -32.76 -32.79
C SER A 70 22.44 -31.30 -33.14
N GLN A 71 23.46 -30.69 -33.77
CA GLN A 71 23.38 -29.34 -34.31
C GLN A 71 22.68 -29.35 -35.68
N PRO A 72 22.09 -28.23 -36.12
CA PRO A 72 21.42 -28.19 -37.41
C PRO A 72 22.38 -28.34 -38.58
N VAL A 73 21.96 -29.07 -39.60
CA VAL A 73 22.69 -29.20 -40.87
C VAL A 73 22.14 -28.17 -41.85
N SER A 74 22.78 -27.00 -41.92
CA SER A 74 22.39 -25.90 -42.82
C SER A 74 23.58 -25.39 -43.64
N THR A 75 23.31 -24.69 -44.74
CA THR A 75 24.31 -23.92 -45.50
C THR A 75 23.88 -22.46 -45.60
N PRO A 76 24.58 -21.51 -44.96
CA PRO A 76 25.77 -21.68 -44.12
C PRO A 76 25.50 -22.48 -42.83
N ASN A 77 26.57 -23.07 -42.26
CA ASN A 77 26.48 -23.88 -41.04
C ASN A 77 26.05 -23.01 -39.85
N GLN A 78 24.95 -23.37 -39.20
CA GLN A 78 24.44 -22.72 -38.00
C GLN A 78 24.76 -23.55 -36.75
N THR A 79 24.98 -22.86 -35.64
CA THR A 79 25.07 -23.47 -34.31
C THR A 79 23.92 -22.96 -33.46
N CYS A 80 23.21 -23.87 -32.80
CA CYS A 80 22.25 -23.58 -31.75
C CYS A 80 22.94 -23.66 -30.39
N VAL A 81 22.61 -22.74 -29.49
CA VAL A 81 23.12 -22.68 -28.12
C VAL A 81 21.95 -22.48 -27.17
N ILE A 82 21.94 -23.24 -26.06
CA ILE A 82 20.95 -23.09 -25.00
C ILE A 82 21.45 -22.04 -24.02
N THR A 83 20.63 -21.02 -23.74
CA THR A 83 20.99 -19.93 -22.80
C THR A 83 20.99 -20.42 -21.35
N ASN A 84 20.05 -21.28 -21.00
CA ASN A 84 19.85 -21.82 -19.66
C ASN A 84 19.73 -23.36 -19.69
N PRO A 85 20.84 -24.09 -19.91
CA PRO A 85 20.83 -25.54 -20.06
C PRO A 85 20.47 -26.26 -18.76
N THR A 86 20.47 -25.59 -17.61
CA THR A 86 20.08 -26.18 -16.32
C THR A 86 19.25 -25.20 -15.51
N GLY A 87 18.28 -25.66 -14.74
CA GLY A 87 17.48 -24.80 -13.88
C GLY A 87 16.47 -25.54 -13.01
N THR A 88 15.48 -24.84 -12.46
CA THR A 88 14.40 -25.42 -11.63
C THR A 88 13.03 -24.96 -12.13
N ILE A 89 12.10 -25.90 -12.28
CA ILE A 89 10.75 -25.64 -12.82
C ILE A 89 9.89 -24.95 -11.75
N GLY A 90 9.79 -23.61 -11.76
CA GLY A 90 8.98 -22.85 -10.79
C GLY A 90 7.56 -22.53 -11.28
N LEU A 91 6.89 -21.58 -10.59
CA LEU A 91 5.54 -21.11 -10.96
C LEU A 91 5.50 -20.26 -12.24
N GLY A 92 6.67 -19.89 -12.79
CA GLY A 92 6.83 -19.20 -14.08
C GLY A 92 8.21 -19.40 -14.75
N SER A 93 9.05 -20.31 -14.23
CA SER A 93 10.42 -20.56 -14.67
C SER A 93 10.57 -21.94 -15.34
N ASN A 94 9.67 -22.24 -16.28
CA ASN A 94 9.70 -23.46 -17.06
C ASN A 94 10.14 -23.24 -18.52
N LEU A 95 10.71 -22.09 -18.88
CA LEU A 95 11.14 -21.77 -20.24
C LEU A 95 12.65 -21.95 -20.41
N VAL A 96 13.06 -22.67 -21.45
CA VAL A 96 14.43 -22.81 -21.93
C VAL A 96 14.59 -22.05 -23.24
N GLU A 97 15.50 -21.10 -23.29
CA GLU A 97 15.76 -20.32 -24.51
C GLU A 97 16.89 -20.95 -25.32
N ILE A 98 16.65 -21.10 -26.62
CA ILE A 98 17.60 -21.65 -27.58
C ILE A 98 17.75 -20.66 -28.73
N ASN A 99 18.99 -20.22 -28.95
CA ASN A 99 19.32 -19.30 -30.02
C ASN A 99 20.21 -19.99 -31.04
N CYS A 100 19.83 -19.95 -32.30
CA CYS A 100 20.57 -20.50 -33.43
C CYS A 100 21.10 -19.37 -34.31
N GLY A 101 22.33 -19.54 -34.83
CA GLY A 101 22.95 -18.54 -35.69
C GLY A 101 24.30 -18.98 -36.23
N THR A 102 24.83 -18.21 -37.17
CA THR A 102 26.18 -18.41 -37.75
C THR A 102 27.26 -17.66 -36.95
N SER A 103 26.88 -16.66 -36.15
CA SER A 103 27.75 -15.85 -35.32
C SER A 103 26.98 -15.34 -34.11
N PHE A 104 27.66 -15.22 -32.96
CA PHE A 104 27.06 -14.86 -31.68
C PHE A 104 27.86 -13.73 -31.02
N PHE A 105 27.14 -12.76 -30.47
CA PHE A 105 27.71 -11.55 -29.88
C PHE A 105 27.27 -11.39 -28.43
N ASN A 106 28.14 -10.80 -27.62
CA ASN A 106 27.85 -10.54 -26.22
C ASN A 106 26.96 -9.31 -26.07
N VAL A 107 26.00 -9.39 -25.14
CA VAL A 107 25.37 -8.21 -24.55
C VAL A 107 26.09 -7.93 -23.24
N SER A 108 26.71 -6.76 -23.16
CA SER A 108 27.50 -6.32 -22.02
C SER A 108 26.91 -5.07 -21.39
N LEU A 109 27.33 -4.80 -20.16
CA LEU A 109 26.94 -3.68 -19.33
C LEU A 109 28.19 -2.92 -18.91
N ASN A 110 28.12 -1.61 -18.94
CA ASN A 110 29.04 -0.70 -18.28
C ASN A 110 28.28 -0.05 -17.12
N VAL A 111 28.53 -0.53 -15.90
CA VAL A 111 27.84 -0.09 -14.69
C VAL A 111 28.70 0.92 -13.94
N PHE A 112 28.09 2.03 -13.55
CA PHE A 112 28.78 3.09 -12.81
C PHE A 112 27.84 3.79 -11.84
N GLY A 113 28.41 4.44 -10.83
CA GLY A 113 27.67 5.24 -9.87
C GLY A 113 27.16 4.50 -8.65
N ILE A 114 27.55 3.23 -8.45
CA ILE A 114 27.29 2.49 -7.21
C ILE A 114 28.23 3.00 -6.11
N ALA A 115 27.65 3.45 -4.99
CA ALA A 115 28.41 3.89 -3.83
C ALA A 115 29.18 2.71 -3.21
N ALA A 116 30.40 2.94 -2.72
CA ALA A 116 31.17 1.90 -2.03
C ALA A 116 30.49 1.39 -0.75
N SER A 117 29.60 2.19 -0.16
CA SER A 117 28.79 1.83 1.02
C SER A 117 27.44 1.21 0.68
N ALA A 118 27.14 0.96 -0.60
CA ALA A 118 25.86 0.41 -1.01
C ALA A 118 25.65 -1.00 -0.45
N THR A 119 24.43 -1.29 -0.02
CA THR A 119 23.98 -2.64 0.36
C THR A 119 23.02 -3.18 -0.69
N GLY A 120 22.91 -4.50 -0.81
CA GLY A 120 22.14 -5.14 -1.88
C GLY A 120 22.84 -5.09 -3.24
N ASN A 121 22.18 -5.61 -4.27
CA ASN A 121 22.75 -5.74 -5.61
C ASN A 121 21.86 -5.07 -6.66
N LEU A 122 22.49 -4.51 -7.68
CA LEU A 122 21.87 -4.22 -8.96
C LEU A 122 21.61 -5.56 -9.65
N SER A 123 20.35 -5.90 -9.89
CA SER A 123 19.97 -7.10 -10.62
C SER A 123 19.41 -6.69 -11.98
N LEU A 124 20.00 -7.20 -13.06
CA LEU A 124 19.50 -6.99 -14.43
C LEU A 124 19.25 -8.33 -15.09
N ARG A 125 18.31 -8.35 -16.02
CA ARG A 125 17.98 -9.52 -16.82
C ARG A 125 18.00 -9.21 -18.30
N SER A 126 18.68 -10.07 -19.06
CA SER A 126 18.62 -10.12 -20.52
C SER A 126 17.69 -11.26 -20.94
N GLY A 127 16.72 -10.98 -21.81
CA GLY A 127 15.70 -11.96 -22.20
C GLY A 127 14.83 -12.40 -21.01
N ASN A 128 14.44 -13.68 -20.96
CA ASN A 128 13.53 -14.18 -19.92
C ASN A 128 14.23 -14.79 -18.69
N VAL A 129 15.50 -15.18 -18.82
CA VAL A 129 16.17 -16.07 -17.85
C VAL A 129 17.59 -15.65 -17.46
N ASP A 130 18.32 -14.92 -18.29
CA ASP A 130 19.73 -14.60 -18.03
C ASP A 130 19.86 -13.38 -17.11
N THR A 131 20.28 -13.60 -15.87
CA THR A 131 20.29 -12.59 -14.81
C THR A 131 21.71 -12.32 -14.31
N LEU A 132 22.08 -11.05 -14.19
CA LEU A 132 23.32 -10.58 -13.58
C LEU A 132 23.03 -9.88 -12.26
N ASN A 133 23.82 -10.18 -11.24
CA ASN A 133 23.80 -9.48 -9.96
C ASN A 133 25.14 -8.77 -9.76
N ILE A 134 25.10 -7.45 -9.60
CA ILE A 134 26.25 -6.55 -9.63
C ILE A 134 26.26 -5.72 -8.35
N SER A 135 27.39 -5.69 -7.64
CA SER A 135 27.54 -4.96 -6.37
C SER A 135 28.54 -3.80 -6.44
N VAL A 136 29.31 -3.70 -7.52
CA VAL A 136 30.32 -2.65 -7.71
C VAL A 136 30.32 -2.16 -9.16
N ASP A 137 30.91 -0.99 -9.39
CA ASP A 137 31.08 -0.45 -10.74
C ASP A 137 32.02 -1.33 -11.58
N GLY A 138 31.78 -1.39 -12.89
CA GLY A 138 32.61 -2.14 -13.82
C GLY A 138 31.89 -2.59 -15.09
N ASN A 139 32.62 -3.35 -15.90
CA ASN A 139 32.10 -3.98 -17.11
C ASN A 139 31.70 -5.42 -16.82
N TYR A 140 30.48 -5.77 -17.21
CA TYR A 140 29.90 -7.09 -17.01
C TYR A 140 29.32 -7.60 -18.32
N SER A 141 29.30 -8.91 -18.53
CA SER A 141 28.67 -9.52 -19.71
C SER A 141 27.68 -10.58 -19.27
N PHE A 142 26.52 -10.60 -19.92
CA PHE A 142 25.55 -11.68 -19.77
C PHE A 142 26.16 -12.99 -20.28
N ALA A 143 25.76 -14.12 -19.70
CA ALA A 143 26.30 -15.43 -20.08
C ALA A 143 25.76 -15.86 -21.45
N GLY A 144 24.48 -15.55 -21.70
CA GLY A 144 23.79 -15.73 -22.96
C GLY A 144 24.31 -14.79 -24.03
N LYS A 145 24.65 -15.38 -25.18
CA LYS A 145 25.01 -14.62 -26.39
C LYS A 145 23.80 -14.54 -27.31
N VAL A 146 23.71 -13.43 -28.04
CA VAL A 146 22.64 -13.19 -29.01
C VAL A 146 23.22 -13.39 -30.41
N PRO A 147 22.55 -14.17 -31.29
CA PRO A 147 23.01 -14.38 -32.66
C PRO A 147 22.95 -13.07 -33.46
N ASP A 148 23.72 -12.98 -34.55
CA ASP A 148 23.63 -11.84 -35.46
C ASP A 148 22.19 -11.64 -35.94
N THR A 149 21.75 -10.38 -36.09
CA THR A 149 20.37 -9.96 -36.38
C THR A 149 19.32 -10.33 -35.33
N GLY A 150 19.69 -11.09 -34.28
CA GLY A 150 18.84 -11.42 -33.15
C GLY A 150 18.51 -10.20 -32.29
N THR A 151 17.36 -10.23 -31.62
CA THR A 151 16.94 -9.16 -30.71
C THR A 151 17.47 -9.38 -29.30
N TYR A 152 17.83 -8.29 -28.62
CA TYR A 152 18.12 -8.28 -27.20
C TYR A 152 17.13 -7.36 -26.48
N ALA A 153 16.85 -7.69 -25.23
CA ALA A 153 16.05 -6.87 -24.34
C ALA A 153 16.59 -7.01 -22.92
N VAL A 154 17.04 -5.91 -22.33
CA VAL A 154 17.59 -5.86 -20.97
C VAL A 154 16.65 -5.07 -20.08
N SER A 155 16.41 -5.58 -18.87
CA SER A 155 15.57 -4.94 -17.87
C SER A 155 16.28 -4.92 -16.52
N ILE A 156 16.10 -3.85 -15.75
CA ILE A 156 16.51 -3.80 -14.34
C ILE A 156 15.43 -4.50 -13.52
N LEU A 157 15.80 -5.50 -12.74
CA LEU A 157 14.93 -6.20 -11.80
C LEU A 157 14.93 -5.52 -10.42
N SER A 158 16.10 -5.07 -9.97
CA SER A 158 16.27 -4.36 -8.69
C SER A 158 17.49 -3.45 -8.72
N SER A 159 17.46 -2.37 -7.95
CA SER A 159 18.63 -1.50 -7.70
C SER A 159 19.21 -1.75 -6.31
N PRO A 160 20.49 -1.44 -6.07
CA PRO A 160 21.07 -1.40 -4.72
C PRO A 160 20.27 -0.47 -3.81
N THR A 161 20.34 -0.70 -2.49
CA THR A 161 19.67 0.15 -1.49
C THR A 161 20.07 1.62 -1.68
N GLN A 162 19.08 2.53 -1.62
CA GLN A 162 19.25 3.97 -1.83
C GLN A 162 19.76 4.39 -3.22
N HIS A 163 19.80 3.47 -4.19
CA HIS A 163 20.15 3.78 -5.58
C HIS A 163 18.91 3.67 -6.47
N ASN A 164 18.85 4.56 -7.46
CA ASN A 164 17.88 4.50 -8.53
C ASN A 164 18.63 4.32 -9.85
N CYS A 165 18.86 3.07 -10.25
CA CYS A 165 19.61 2.77 -11.46
C CYS A 165 18.71 2.84 -12.69
N VAL A 166 19.25 3.39 -13.79
CA VAL A 166 18.59 3.46 -15.09
C VAL A 166 19.53 2.98 -16.20
N ILE A 167 18.98 2.33 -17.22
CA ILE A 167 19.72 2.06 -18.45
C ILE A 167 19.65 3.33 -19.30
N GLU A 168 20.79 3.86 -19.72
CA GLU A 168 20.83 5.07 -20.56
C GLU A 168 20.16 4.83 -21.92
N ALA A 169 19.63 5.89 -22.53
CA ALA A 169 18.88 5.76 -23.79
C ALA A 169 19.74 5.34 -24.99
N ALA A 170 21.06 5.52 -24.91
CA ALA A 170 21.99 5.18 -25.97
C ALA A 170 23.21 4.41 -25.41
N PRO A 171 23.45 3.16 -25.84
CA PRO A 171 22.56 2.34 -26.67
C PRO A 171 21.28 1.92 -25.90
N PRO A 172 20.13 1.76 -26.58
CA PRO A 172 18.85 1.47 -25.94
C PRO A 172 18.82 0.09 -25.26
N ALA A 173 17.98 -0.06 -24.25
CA ALA A 173 17.82 -1.33 -23.52
C ALA A 173 17.25 -2.47 -24.38
N THR A 174 16.67 -2.16 -25.54
CA THR A 174 16.18 -3.12 -26.53
C THR A 174 16.72 -2.79 -27.92
N GLY A 175 17.01 -3.82 -28.72
CA GLY A 175 17.50 -3.61 -30.07
C GLY A 175 17.84 -4.92 -30.78
N THR A 176 18.48 -4.82 -31.94
CA THR A 176 19.03 -5.96 -32.68
C THR A 176 20.55 -5.92 -32.69
N ILE A 177 21.17 -7.10 -32.66
CA ILE A 177 22.59 -7.24 -32.94
C ILE A 177 22.83 -6.98 -34.42
N ASN A 178 23.88 -6.22 -34.74
CA ASN A 178 24.30 -5.95 -36.12
C ASN A 178 25.81 -6.15 -36.24
N ASN A 179 26.21 -7.42 -36.34
CA ASN A 179 27.58 -7.87 -36.54
C ASN A 179 28.63 -7.32 -35.54
N ALA A 180 28.21 -6.96 -34.32
CA ALA A 180 29.07 -6.45 -33.26
C ALA A 180 28.43 -6.65 -31.86
N PRO A 181 29.24 -6.80 -30.79
CA PRO A 181 28.71 -6.83 -29.43
C PRO A 181 28.13 -5.47 -29.02
N VAL A 182 27.11 -5.50 -28.16
CA VAL A 182 26.47 -4.30 -27.62
C VAL A 182 26.88 -4.12 -26.16
N THR A 183 27.25 -2.89 -25.77
CA THR A 183 27.52 -2.54 -24.37
C THR A 183 26.56 -1.44 -23.92
N LEU A 184 25.62 -1.77 -23.04
CA LEU A 184 24.67 -0.83 -22.46
C LEU A 184 25.30 -0.07 -21.30
N ASN A 185 25.00 1.22 -21.16
CA ASN A 185 25.42 2.00 -20.00
C ASN A 185 24.33 1.95 -18.93
N VAL A 186 24.70 1.60 -17.70
CA VAL A 186 23.80 1.58 -16.55
C VAL A 186 24.25 2.65 -15.55
N ASN A 187 23.45 3.71 -15.44
CA ASN A 187 23.68 4.82 -14.55
C ASN A 187 23.01 4.57 -13.21
N CYS A 188 23.80 4.34 -12.15
CA CYS A 188 23.33 4.23 -10.78
C CYS A 188 23.64 5.47 -9.93
N LEU A 189 24.17 6.55 -10.51
CA LEU A 189 24.44 7.80 -9.81
C LEU A 189 23.17 8.29 -9.11
N SER A 190 23.17 8.33 -7.77
CA SER A 190 21.97 8.64 -6.98
C SER A 190 22.26 9.63 -5.85
N LEU A 191 21.23 10.37 -5.45
CA LEU A 191 21.19 11.01 -4.13
C LEU A 191 20.85 9.93 -3.09
N ILE A 192 21.83 9.51 -2.29
CA ILE A 192 21.70 8.32 -1.45
C ILE A 192 21.15 8.63 -0.05
N SER A 193 21.47 9.79 0.52
CA SER A 193 21.03 10.13 1.87
C SER A 193 21.06 11.64 2.14
N SER A 194 20.50 12.03 3.29
CA SER A 194 20.59 13.38 3.84
C SER A 194 20.91 13.34 5.34
N ASN A 195 21.48 14.43 5.85
CA ASN A 195 21.64 14.71 7.27
C ASN A 195 21.12 16.13 7.58
N PRO A 196 20.05 16.30 8.38
CA PRO A 196 19.24 15.24 9.00
C PRO A 196 18.63 14.28 7.97
N ILE A 197 18.32 13.06 8.39
CA ILE A 197 17.76 12.03 7.51
C ILE A 197 16.42 12.44 6.91
N ASN A 198 16.13 11.96 5.70
CA ASN A 198 14.84 12.22 5.07
C ASN A 198 13.67 11.77 5.96
N GLN A 199 12.56 12.51 5.91
CA GLN A 199 11.35 12.27 6.71
C GLN A 199 11.59 12.39 8.22
N THR A 200 12.52 13.26 8.64
CA THR A 200 12.72 13.66 10.04
C THR A 200 12.41 15.14 10.26
N VAL A 201 12.85 15.70 11.38
CA VAL A 201 12.77 17.11 11.72
C VAL A 201 14.15 17.78 11.68
N VAL A 202 14.20 19.00 11.17
CA VAL A 202 15.37 19.88 11.20
C VAL A 202 15.05 21.10 12.06
N ASN A 203 16.04 21.60 12.81
CA ASN A 203 15.91 22.91 13.46
C ASN A 203 15.86 24.00 12.39
N ASP A 204 15.06 25.02 12.60
CA ASP A 204 14.89 26.18 11.71
C ASP A 204 16.20 26.85 11.26
N GLY A 205 17.23 26.89 12.11
CA GLY A 205 18.56 27.43 11.78
C GLY A 205 19.61 26.40 11.29
N ALA A 206 19.27 25.12 11.20
CA ALA A 206 20.24 24.07 10.89
C ALA A 206 20.42 23.83 9.37
N SER A 207 21.63 23.45 8.96
CA SER A 207 21.92 23.05 7.58
C SER A 207 21.36 21.66 7.27
N ILE A 208 21.09 21.40 5.99
CA ILE A 208 20.77 20.07 5.46
C ILE A 208 21.91 19.65 4.54
N GLN A 209 22.53 18.51 4.79
CA GLN A 209 23.59 17.95 3.96
C GLN A 209 23.06 16.77 3.16
N PHE A 210 23.18 16.84 1.84
CA PHE A 210 22.89 15.75 0.91
C PHE A 210 24.17 14.97 0.61
N THR A 211 24.07 13.65 0.60
CA THR A 211 25.17 12.76 0.20
C THR A 211 24.80 12.02 -1.07
N PHE A 212 25.69 12.08 -2.06
CA PHE A 212 25.57 11.44 -3.35
C PHE A 212 26.43 10.19 -3.42
N SER A 213 26.11 9.28 -4.35
CA SER A 213 26.84 8.02 -4.50
C SER A 213 28.30 8.21 -4.96
N LYS A 214 28.60 9.34 -5.62
CA LYS A 214 29.93 9.74 -6.13
C LYS A 214 30.15 11.24 -5.94
N SER A 215 31.39 11.70 -6.17
CA SER A 215 31.76 13.12 -6.05
C SER A 215 30.94 14.01 -7.00
N VAL A 216 30.47 15.15 -6.49
CA VAL A 216 29.59 16.06 -7.23
C VAL A 216 30.42 17.19 -7.83
N THR A 217 30.18 17.53 -9.11
CA THR A 217 30.78 18.69 -9.76
C THR A 217 30.35 19.97 -9.02
N PRO A 218 31.29 20.80 -8.54
CA PRO A 218 30.95 22.06 -7.88
C PRO A 218 30.04 22.93 -8.73
N SER A 219 29.02 23.53 -8.10
CA SER A 219 28.03 24.40 -8.75
C SER A 219 27.17 23.75 -9.85
N SER A 220 27.12 22.41 -9.94
CA SER A 220 26.25 21.72 -10.90
C SER A 220 24.77 21.65 -10.46
N CYS A 221 24.52 21.53 -9.17
CA CYS A 221 23.16 21.42 -8.62
C CYS A 221 22.41 22.76 -8.62
N ASN A 222 21.10 22.71 -8.82
CA ASN A 222 20.17 23.82 -8.66
C ASN A 222 18.99 23.41 -7.77
N PHE A 223 18.36 24.39 -7.11
CA PHE A 223 17.06 24.17 -6.48
C PHE A 223 15.98 24.07 -7.56
N THR A 224 15.08 23.10 -7.42
CA THR A 224 13.90 22.98 -8.27
C THR A 224 12.64 22.96 -7.42
N ALA A 225 11.49 23.29 -8.00
CA ALA A 225 10.21 23.08 -7.35
C ALA A 225 10.06 21.58 -7.01
N PRO A 226 9.70 21.24 -5.76
CA PRO A 226 9.43 19.86 -5.38
C PRO A 226 8.36 19.23 -6.27
N THR A 227 8.73 18.18 -6.98
CA THR A 227 7.78 17.37 -7.75
C THR A 227 7.17 16.34 -6.80
N PRO A 228 5.85 16.37 -6.54
CA PRO A 228 5.21 15.37 -5.69
C PRO A 228 5.47 13.99 -6.28
N THR A 229 5.89 13.02 -5.46
CA THR A 229 5.80 11.63 -5.90
C THR A 229 4.36 11.14 -5.70
N PRO A 230 3.86 10.26 -6.58
CA PRO A 230 2.48 9.80 -6.54
C PRO A 230 2.02 9.25 -5.17
N SER A 231 2.93 8.64 -4.39
CA SER A 231 2.63 8.02 -3.09
C SER A 231 2.83 8.92 -1.86
N SER A 232 3.54 10.06 -1.95
CA SER A 232 3.90 10.88 -0.77
C SER A 232 3.14 12.21 -0.64
N GLY A 233 2.17 12.45 -1.53
CA GLY A 233 1.34 13.66 -1.53
C GLY A 233 2.11 14.95 -1.85
N PRO A 234 1.43 16.10 -1.94
CA PRO A 234 2.11 17.38 -2.15
C PRO A 234 2.97 17.79 -0.96
N CYS A 235 3.93 18.68 -1.19
CA CYS A 235 4.70 19.34 -0.15
C CYS A 235 3.89 20.47 0.47
N SER A 236 4.01 20.68 1.79
CA SER A 236 3.35 21.82 2.44
C SER A 236 4.02 23.15 2.08
N SER A 237 5.33 23.13 1.81
CA SER A 237 6.07 24.27 1.24
C SER A 237 7.36 23.81 0.56
N ASN A 238 7.93 24.69 -0.25
CA ASN A 238 9.26 24.55 -0.83
C ASN A 238 10.28 25.33 0.01
N LEU A 239 11.29 24.63 0.54
CA LEU A 239 12.40 25.22 1.29
C LEU A 239 13.44 25.89 0.38
N GLY A 240 13.54 25.49 -0.89
CA GLY A 240 14.55 26.01 -1.83
C GLY A 240 14.64 27.55 -1.89
N PRO A 241 13.51 28.28 -1.99
CA PRO A 241 13.49 29.75 -1.95
C PRO A 241 13.98 30.38 -0.63
N SER A 242 13.97 29.62 0.47
CA SER A 242 14.49 30.06 1.78
C SER A 242 15.94 29.67 2.01
N ALA A 243 16.61 29.04 1.04
CA ALA A 243 18.00 28.63 1.14
C ALA A 243 18.95 29.72 0.65
N VAL A 244 20.17 29.75 1.20
CA VAL A 244 21.28 30.50 0.60
C VAL A 244 21.61 29.89 -0.77
N PRO A 245 21.89 30.70 -1.82
CA PRO A 245 22.30 30.17 -3.13
C PRO A 245 23.48 29.22 -3.02
N LEU A 246 23.44 28.11 -3.78
CA LEU A 246 24.54 27.16 -3.83
C LEU A 246 25.79 27.80 -4.43
N SER A 247 26.93 27.59 -3.79
CA SER A 247 28.23 28.08 -4.27
C SER A 247 29.26 26.96 -4.17
N ALA A 248 30.48 27.17 -4.67
CA ALA A 248 31.53 26.16 -4.61
C ALA A 248 31.81 25.65 -3.18
N THR A 249 31.59 26.47 -2.14
CA THR A 249 31.78 26.08 -0.74
C THR A 249 30.67 25.19 -0.19
N SER A 250 29.54 25.06 -0.90
CA SER A 250 28.47 24.13 -0.56
C SER A 250 28.85 22.68 -0.84
N TYR A 251 29.92 22.42 -1.61
CA TYR A 251 30.30 21.10 -2.08
C TYR A 251 31.53 20.59 -1.32
N THR A 252 31.50 19.33 -0.90
CA THR A 252 32.67 18.66 -0.31
C THR A 252 32.67 17.19 -0.74
N GLY A 253 33.49 16.85 -1.74
CA GLY A 253 33.52 15.52 -2.33
C GLY A 253 32.17 15.11 -2.91
N ASN A 254 31.53 14.11 -2.30
CA ASN A 254 30.20 13.61 -2.68
C ASN A 254 29.05 14.26 -1.88
N THR A 255 29.31 15.33 -1.14
CA THR A 255 28.28 16.01 -0.33
C THR A 255 27.96 17.40 -0.85
N VAL A 256 26.69 17.79 -0.69
CA VAL A 256 26.18 19.13 -0.96
C VAL A 256 25.43 19.62 0.28
N THR A 257 25.92 20.67 0.92
CA THR A 257 25.33 21.25 2.13
C THR A 257 24.57 22.52 1.78
N ILE A 258 23.30 22.57 2.19
CA ILE A 258 22.42 23.72 2.03
C ILE A 258 22.16 24.40 3.38
N TYR A 259 22.11 25.73 3.38
CA TYR A 259 21.92 26.55 4.57
C TYR A 259 20.65 27.39 4.44
N PRO A 260 19.89 27.60 5.52
CA PRO A 260 18.80 28.56 5.51
C PRO A 260 19.32 29.99 5.36
N ASN A 261 18.60 30.82 4.63
CA ASN A 261 18.77 32.26 4.65
C ASN A 261 17.96 32.82 5.82
N THR A 262 18.61 32.94 6.99
CA THR A 262 18.04 33.21 8.33
C THR A 262 17.41 31.98 9.01
N THR A 263 16.24 31.51 8.55
CA THR A 263 15.55 30.35 9.11
C THR A 263 14.72 29.64 8.05
N TRP A 264 14.59 28.32 8.15
CA TRP A 264 13.61 27.56 7.38
C TRP A 264 12.18 27.91 7.82
N PRO A 265 11.20 27.95 6.89
CA PRO A 265 9.80 28.09 7.25
C PRO A 265 9.37 26.89 8.11
N GLY A 266 8.82 27.19 9.29
CA GLY A 266 8.33 26.20 10.24
C GLY A 266 7.12 25.42 9.70
N GLY A 267 6.97 24.18 10.15
CA GLY A 267 5.80 23.36 9.82
C GLY A 267 6.13 21.90 9.52
N LEU A 268 5.11 21.14 9.13
CA LEU A 268 5.26 19.75 8.70
C LEU A 268 5.54 19.68 7.21
N ASN A 269 6.13 18.56 6.77
CA ASN A 269 6.20 18.17 5.37
C ASN A 269 6.74 19.28 4.44
N GLN A 270 7.75 20.01 4.92
CA GLN A 270 8.50 20.99 4.15
C GLN A 270 9.49 20.25 3.25
N CYS A 271 9.56 20.64 1.98
CA CYS A 271 10.32 19.89 1.00
C CYS A 271 11.46 20.70 0.40
N VAL A 272 12.54 20.02 0.03
CA VAL A 272 13.59 20.58 -0.82
C VAL A 272 13.97 19.56 -1.89
N GLN A 273 14.19 20.03 -3.11
CA GLN A 273 14.65 19.18 -4.20
C GLN A 273 15.77 19.86 -4.97
N LEU A 274 16.81 19.09 -5.26
CA LEU A 274 17.89 19.46 -6.14
C LEU A 274 17.66 18.87 -7.54
N SER A 275 18.15 19.56 -8.56
CA SER A 275 18.19 19.09 -9.95
C SER A 275 19.50 19.50 -10.61
N GLY A 276 19.81 18.92 -11.78
CA GLY A 276 20.99 19.30 -12.56
C GLY A 276 22.35 18.88 -11.99
N CYS A 277 22.39 18.21 -10.82
CA CYS A 277 23.62 17.71 -10.22
C CYS A 277 24.33 16.71 -11.14
N THR A 278 25.64 16.88 -11.33
CA THR A 278 26.47 15.99 -12.16
C THR A 278 27.67 15.44 -11.40
N GLU A 279 28.13 14.25 -11.79
CA GLU A 279 29.33 13.62 -11.26
C GLU A 279 30.60 14.35 -11.73
N SER A 280 31.50 14.60 -10.78
CA SER A 280 32.81 15.21 -11.03
C SER A 280 33.66 14.33 -11.93
N GLY A 281 34.11 14.89 -13.05
CA GLY A 281 35.00 14.24 -14.02
C GLY A 281 34.29 13.55 -15.18
N THR A 282 33.03 13.13 -15.03
CA THR A 282 32.25 12.50 -16.11
C THR A 282 31.11 13.38 -16.62
N ASN A 283 30.67 14.37 -15.84
CA ASN A 283 29.49 15.21 -16.09
C ASN A 283 28.18 14.42 -16.26
N ARG A 284 28.14 13.15 -15.84
CA ARG A 284 26.92 12.34 -15.89
C ARG A 284 25.93 12.78 -14.80
N PRO A 285 24.62 12.82 -15.09
CA PRO A 285 23.64 13.32 -14.13
C PRO A 285 23.35 12.30 -13.03
N PHE A 286 23.15 12.79 -11.81
CA PHE A 286 22.58 12.03 -10.71
C PHE A 286 21.06 11.88 -10.88
N GLN A 287 20.55 10.68 -10.59
CA GLN A 287 19.12 10.38 -10.54
C GLN A 287 18.52 10.90 -9.23
N ILE A 288 17.81 12.04 -9.30
CA ILE A 288 17.11 12.65 -8.17
C ILE A 288 15.61 12.68 -8.49
N THR A 289 14.89 11.67 -7.99
CA THR A 289 13.49 11.42 -8.39
C THR A 289 12.45 11.89 -7.39
N SER A 290 12.87 12.33 -6.20
CA SER A 290 11.94 12.77 -5.17
C SER A 290 12.53 13.89 -4.30
N PRO A 291 11.69 14.80 -3.77
CA PRO A 291 12.13 15.77 -2.79
C PRO A 291 12.47 15.10 -1.46
N ALA A 292 13.44 15.67 -0.75
CA ALA A 292 13.63 15.38 0.66
C ALA A 292 12.61 16.16 1.49
N ARG A 293 12.02 15.51 2.50
CA ARG A 293 10.92 16.01 3.32
C ARG A 293 11.35 16.13 4.77
N PHE A 294 11.04 17.27 5.38
CA PHE A 294 11.38 17.57 6.76
C PHE A 294 10.19 18.22 7.48
N GLY A 295 10.03 17.89 8.77
CA GLY A 295 9.46 18.83 9.70
C GLY A 295 10.48 19.93 10.00
N VAL A 296 10.03 21.17 10.17
CA VAL A 296 10.89 22.27 10.62
C VAL A 296 10.40 22.72 11.98
N ALA A 297 11.28 22.64 12.97
CA ALA A 297 10.98 22.96 14.36
C ALA A 297 11.85 24.12 14.86
N ALA A 298 11.28 24.90 15.77
CA ALA A 298 12.06 25.85 16.55
C ALA A 298 13.04 25.10 17.48
N THR A 299 14.09 25.80 17.88
CA THR A 299 15.07 25.27 18.85
C THR A 299 14.37 24.75 20.12
N ASN A 300 14.85 23.63 20.67
CA ASN A 300 14.33 22.91 21.84
C ASN A 300 12.96 22.22 21.69
N GLN A 301 12.34 22.24 20.50
CA GLN A 301 11.09 21.51 20.23
C GLN A 301 11.29 20.13 19.61
N ILE A 302 12.52 19.64 19.49
CA ILE A 302 12.82 18.27 19.08
C ILE A 302 13.14 17.46 20.34
N LYS A 303 12.43 16.35 20.53
CA LYS A 303 12.57 15.42 21.66
C LYS A 303 12.90 14.03 21.15
N TYR A 304 13.88 13.38 21.76
CA TYR A 304 14.34 12.05 21.42
C TYR A 304 13.91 11.05 22.49
N VAL A 305 13.36 9.92 22.07
CA VAL A 305 12.89 8.84 22.95
C VAL A 305 13.47 7.52 22.48
N ARG A 306 14.09 6.77 23.39
CA ARG A 306 14.65 5.43 23.11
C ARG A 306 14.45 4.47 24.29
N PRO A 307 14.39 3.15 24.06
CA PRO A 307 14.33 2.19 25.16
C PRO A 307 15.55 2.33 26.07
N GLY A 308 15.34 2.30 27.39
CA GLY A 308 16.41 2.51 28.38
C GLY A 308 16.96 3.94 28.45
N GLY A 309 16.28 4.92 27.83
CA GLY A 309 16.60 6.34 27.96
C GLY A 309 16.40 6.88 29.38
N ALA A 310 16.74 8.16 29.58
CA ALA A 310 16.66 8.81 30.89
C ALA A 310 15.21 8.95 31.37
N GLY A 311 14.97 8.76 32.67
CA GLY A 311 13.66 9.02 33.31
C GLY A 311 13.38 10.50 33.57
N ALA A 312 14.35 11.38 33.34
CA ALA A 312 14.20 12.83 33.51
C ALA A 312 15.11 13.62 32.56
N GLY A 313 14.78 14.88 32.30
CA GLY A 313 15.56 15.83 31.49
C GLY A 313 14.79 16.46 30.34
N SER A 314 15.47 17.26 29.50
CA SER A 314 14.83 18.00 28.41
C SER A 314 14.51 17.16 27.17
N CYS A 315 15.08 15.95 27.07
CA CYS A 315 15.03 15.04 25.93
C CYS A 315 15.54 15.65 24.60
N SER A 316 16.31 16.76 24.63
CA SER A 316 16.59 17.57 23.43
C SER A 316 17.78 17.14 22.57
N THR A 317 18.49 16.08 22.97
CA THR A 317 19.59 15.51 22.19
C THR A 317 19.50 13.98 22.20
N ILE A 318 20.15 13.33 21.22
CA ILE A 318 20.23 11.87 21.15
C ILE A 318 20.90 11.29 22.41
N ALA A 319 21.93 11.97 22.94
CA ALA A 319 22.65 11.54 24.15
C ALA A 319 21.76 11.60 25.41
N THR A 320 20.85 12.57 25.46
CA THR A 320 19.90 12.79 26.57
C THR A 320 18.50 12.27 26.24
N ALA A 321 18.37 11.30 25.34
CA ALA A 321 17.07 10.75 24.95
C ALA A 321 16.33 10.14 26.16
N CYS A 322 15.03 10.38 26.23
CA CYS A 322 14.19 9.95 27.34
C CYS A 322 13.70 8.51 27.16
N GLY A 323 13.38 7.84 28.27
CA GLY A 323 12.89 6.46 28.28
C GLY A 323 11.39 6.32 28.00
N GLU A 324 10.61 7.37 28.28
CA GLU A 324 9.15 7.36 28.17
C GLU A 324 8.64 8.43 27.19
N ILE A 325 7.72 8.04 26.32
CA ILE A 325 7.11 8.94 25.32
C ILE A 325 6.29 10.04 26.00
N GLN A 326 5.45 9.69 26.97
CA GLN A 326 4.62 10.65 27.68
C GLN A 326 5.46 11.69 28.44
N TYR A 327 6.59 11.27 29.03
CA TYR A 327 7.51 12.19 29.67
C TYR A 327 8.10 13.20 28.67
N ALA A 328 8.54 12.73 27.50
CA ALA A 328 9.08 13.59 26.44
C ALA A 328 8.05 14.59 25.90
N ILE A 329 6.78 14.18 25.76
CA ILE A 329 5.67 15.09 25.43
C ILE A 329 5.48 16.15 26.51
N GLY A 330 5.68 15.80 27.78
CA GLY A 330 5.68 16.75 28.90
C GLY A 330 6.72 17.87 28.73
N GLN A 331 7.84 17.60 28.06
CA GLN A 331 8.91 18.58 27.77
C GLN A 331 8.60 19.50 26.58
N CYS A 332 7.51 19.27 25.85
CA CYS A 332 7.07 20.13 24.76
C CYS A 332 6.39 21.39 25.27
N THR A 333 6.62 22.52 24.61
CA THR A 333 5.84 23.75 24.81
C THR A 333 4.75 23.84 23.74
N THR A 334 3.69 24.61 23.98
CA THR A 334 2.63 24.84 22.98
C THR A 334 2.87 26.09 22.13
N ALA A 335 4.04 26.74 22.22
CA ALA A 335 4.36 27.93 21.44
C ALA A 335 4.49 27.61 19.94
N THR A 336 5.22 26.54 19.61
CA THR A 336 5.48 26.08 18.24
C THR A 336 5.30 24.56 18.16
N PRO A 337 5.20 23.96 16.96
CA PRO A 337 5.13 22.51 16.82
C PRO A 337 6.28 21.79 17.52
N CYS A 338 5.96 20.73 18.26
CA CYS A 338 6.92 19.91 19.00
C CYS A 338 7.01 18.51 18.41
N PHE A 339 8.21 18.10 18.05
CA PHE A 339 8.51 16.82 17.43
C PHE A 339 9.07 15.86 18.45
N VAL A 340 8.39 14.74 18.66
CA VAL A 340 8.84 13.64 19.51
C VAL A 340 9.21 12.47 18.60
N LEU A 341 10.51 12.22 18.49
CA LEU A 341 11.10 11.17 17.67
C LEU A 341 11.33 9.94 18.55
N VAL A 342 10.78 8.81 18.13
CA VAL A 342 10.80 7.57 18.92
C VAL A 342 11.59 6.50 18.16
N SER A 343 12.63 5.95 18.79
CA SER A 343 13.42 4.88 18.18
C SER A 343 12.73 3.52 18.30
N GLN A 344 13.26 2.53 17.57
CA GLN A 344 12.82 1.15 17.58
C GLN A 344 12.78 0.58 19.00
N GLY A 345 11.80 -0.29 19.25
CA GLY A 345 11.61 -0.96 20.52
C GLY A 345 10.19 -0.81 21.05
N THR A 346 9.95 -1.42 22.21
CA THR A 346 8.63 -1.48 22.84
C THR A 346 8.52 -0.50 24.01
N TYR A 347 7.49 0.34 23.97
CA TYR A 347 7.13 1.32 24.98
C TYR A 347 5.81 0.89 25.60
N SER A 348 5.92 0.18 26.71
CA SER A 348 4.78 -0.37 27.43
C SER A 348 4.17 0.66 28.38
N MET A 349 2.86 0.87 28.26
CA MET A 349 2.05 1.44 29.31
C MET A 349 1.75 0.34 30.33
N ILE A 350 2.31 0.43 31.53
CA ILE A 350 1.97 -0.47 32.64
C ILE A 350 1.06 0.21 33.68
N SER A 351 0.96 1.55 33.65
CA SER A 351 0.03 2.33 34.46
C SER A 351 -0.54 3.51 33.67
N MET A 352 -1.70 4.03 34.13
CA MET A 352 -2.40 5.14 33.48
C MET A 352 -1.59 6.45 33.42
N SER A 353 -0.59 6.64 34.28
CA SER A 353 0.31 7.79 34.25
C SER A 353 1.24 7.81 33.03
N GLN A 354 1.49 6.65 32.41
CA GLN A 354 2.33 6.51 31.22
C GLN A 354 1.53 6.65 29.91
N ARG A 355 0.22 6.96 30.01
CA ARG A 355 -0.63 7.22 28.86
C ARG A 355 -0.11 8.38 28.04
N ILE A 356 0.03 8.14 26.74
CA ILE A 356 0.38 9.18 25.79
C ILE A 356 -0.84 10.08 25.64
N LEU A 357 -0.74 11.29 26.19
CA LEU A 357 -1.79 12.30 26.09
C LEU A 357 -1.46 13.23 24.94
N LEU A 358 -2.37 13.32 23.97
CA LEU A 358 -2.24 14.27 22.88
C LEU A 358 -2.24 15.70 23.43
N LYS A 359 -1.36 16.51 22.84
CA LYS A 359 -1.14 17.90 23.19
C LYS A 359 -1.19 18.72 21.91
N ASP A 360 -1.69 19.96 22.00
CA ASP A 360 -1.70 20.87 20.85
C ASP A 360 -0.30 20.98 20.22
N LYS A 361 -0.27 21.00 18.88
CA LYS A 361 0.94 21.07 18.04
C LYS A 361 1.92 19.88 18.12
N LEU A 362 1.55 18.76 18.75
CA LEU A 362 2.37 17.55 18.84
C LEU A 362 2.60 16.86 17.50
N GLN A 363 3.84 16.49 17.21
CA GLN A 363 4.26 15.67 16.07
C GLN A 363 4.97 14.43 16.61
N LEU A 364 4.28 13.30 16.62
CA LEU A 364 4.80 12.05 17.15
C LEU A 364 5.23 11.15 15.99
N LEU A 365 6.53 10.85 15.91
CA LEU A 365 7.15 10.16 14.79
C LEU A 365 7.92 8.92 15.27
N GLY A 366 7.52 7.73 14.81
CA GLY A 366 8.20 6.46 15.03
C GLY A 366 9.05 6.03 13.85
N GLY A 367 9.70 4.88 13.97
CA GLY A 367 10.44 4.24 12.89
C GLY A 367 11.94 4.58 12.86
N PHE A 368 12.51 5.11 13.96
CA PHE A 368 13.93 5.51 13.98
C PHE A 368 14.83 4.36 14.46
N ARG A 369 16.01 4.23 13.86
CA ARG A 369 17.09 3.43 14.47
C ARG A 369 17.52 4.07 15.80
N ASN A 370 18.09 3.30 16.73
CA ASN A 370 18.46 3.78 18.08
C ASN A 370 19.45 4.96 18.12
N ASP A 371 20.16 5.22 17.03
CA ASP A 371 21.07 6.37 16.86
C ASP A 371 20.42 7.56 16.13
N PHE A 372 19.16 7.43 15.68
CA PHE A 372 18.41 8.41 14.89
C PHE A 372 19.07 8.80 13.56
N LEU A 373 20.01 7.98 13.06
CA LEU A 373 20.70 8.19 11.78
C LEU A 373 20.05 7.42 10.63
N ALA A 374 18.94 6.72 10.89
CA ALA A 374 18.11 6.09 9.86
C ALA A 374 16.65 6.05 10.33
N ARG A 375 15.72 6.16 9.38
CA ARG A 375 14.29 6.05 9.62
C ARG A 375 13.67 5.17 8.55
N ASP A 376 13.03 4.11 9.00
CA ASP A 376 12.31 3.14 8.20
C ASP A 376 11.33 2.45 9.15
N ILE A 377 10.04 2.66 8.94
CA ILE A 377 8.98 2.18 9.84
C ILE A 377 8.88 0.66 9.87
N ALA A 378 9.35 -0.04 8.82
CA ALA A 378 9.36 -1.49 8.74
C ALA A 378 10.65 -2.08 9.34
N ALA A 379 11.80 -1.46 9.07
CA ALA A 379 13.09 -1.95 9.59
C ALA A 379 13.32 -1.61 11.07
N PHE A 380 12.76 -0.49 11.56
CA PHE A 380 12.98 0.03 12.91
C PHE A 380 11.67 0.27 13.67
N PRO A 381 10.85 -0.77 13.90
CA PRO A 381 9.50 -0.60 14.43
C PRO A 381 9.50 0.02 15.84
N SER A 382 8.75 1.11 16.00
CA SER A 382 8.43 1.73 17.30
C SER A 382 7.07 1.22 17.79
N ILE A 383 7.07 0.40 18.83
CA ILE A 383 5.89 -0.31 19.32
C ILE A 383 5.38 0.36 20.59
N ILE A 384 4.14 0.83 20.58
CA ILE A 384 3.42 1.31 21.76
C ILE A 384 2.47 0.19 22.18
N ARG A 385 2.58 -0.30 23.42
CA ARG A 385 1.79 -1.43 23.90
C ARG A 385 1.07 -1.10 25.19
N ASP A 386 -0.21 -1.42 25.25
CA ASP A 386 -0.97 -1.45 26.51
C ASP A 386 -0.68 -2.77 27.25
N ASP A 387 0.00 -2.66 28.39
CA ASP A 387 0.29 -3.76 29.32
C ASP A 387 -0.37 -3.52 30.69
N VAL A 388 -1.36 -2.62 30.78
CA VAL A 388 -2.06 -2.35 32.04
C VAL A 388 -2.82 -3.60 32.49
N GLY A 389 -2.51 -4.09 33.69
CA GLY A 389 -3.14 -5.28 34.25
C GLY A 389 -4.67 -5.17 34.36
N PHE A 390 -5.34 -6.32 34.43
CA PHE A 390 -6.79 -6.40 34.61
C PHE A 390 -7.25 -5.51 35.77
N SER A 391 -8.36 -4.78 35.59
CA SER A 391 -8.91 -3.75 36.49
C SER A 391 -8.19 -2.40 36.56
N GLY A 392 -7.02 -2.24 35.93
CA GLY A 392 -6.33 -0.94 35.88
C GLY A 392 -7.00 0.11 34.99
N CYS A 393 -7.81 -0.34 34.02
CA CYS A 393 -8.69 0.45 33.17
C CYS A 393 -9.72 -0.49 32.51
N GLY A 394 -10.51 0.02 31.57
CA GLY A 394 -11.33 -0.79 30.66
C GLY A 394 -12.62 -1.31 31.28
N LEU A 395 -13.07 -0.71 32.38
CA LEU A 395 -14.30 -1.09 33.10
C LEU A 395 -15.58 -0.51 32.47
N SER A 396 -15.45 0.51 31.62
CA SER A 396 -16.58 1.16 30.92
C SER A 396 -16.12 1.81 29.62
N ASP A 397 -17.07 2.24 28.78
CA ASP A 397 -16.80 2.94 27.52
C ASP A 397 -16.05 4.27 27.72
N PHE A 398 -16.34 4.98 28.82
CA PHE A 398 -15.63 6.21 29.21
C PHE A 398 -14.28 5.95 29.89
N GLY A 399 -14.10 4.76 30.47
CA GLY A 399 -12.89 4.31 31.14
C GLY A 399 -12.02 3.39 30.28
N ILE A 400 -12.12 3.49 28.95
CA ILE A 400 -11.46 2.57 28.02
C ILE A 400 -9.95 2.48 28.26
N CYS A 401 -9.42 1.26 28.18
CA CYS A 401 -7.99 1.05 28.16
C CYS A 401 -7.45 1.50 26.81
N THR A 402 -6.50 2.42 26.83
CA THR A 402 -5.85 2.90 25.63
C THR A 402 -4.45 3.41 25.93
N PRO A 403 -3.46 3.09 25.09
CA PRO A 403 -2.12 3.63 25.26
C PRO A 403 -2.00 5.10 24.82
N ILE A 404 -2.86 5.56 23.90
CA ILE A 404 -2.83 6.93 23.35
C ILE A 404 -4.24 7.56 23.45
N ALA A 405 -4.33 8.74 24.06
CA ALA A 405 -5.59 9.43 24.28
C ALA A 405 -5.52 10.92 23.93
N GLY A 406 -6.55 11.44 23.27
CA GLY A 406 -6.79 12.88 23.10
C GLY A 406 -8.18 13.25 23.59
N GLY A 407 -8.26 14.12 24.60
CA GLY A 407 -9.52 14.57 25.18
C GLY A 407 -9.66 16.09 25.20
N SER A 408 -10.81 16.58 24.75
CA SER A 408 -11.32 17.96 24.92
C SER A 408 -10.28 19.09 24.80
N PHE A 409 -9.82 19.38 23.57
CA PHE A 409 -9.07 20.61 23.29
C PHE A 409 -9.27 21.08 21.85
N THR A 410 -8.94 22.36 21.60
CA THR A 410 -8.91 22.95 20.26
C THR A 410 -7.49 22.99 19.73
N MET A 411 -7.29 22.52 18.51
CA MET A 411 -5.99 22.51 17.83
C MET A 411 -5.67 23.88 17.24
N ASN A 412 -4.42 24.33 17.40
CA ASN A 412 -3.87 25.53 16.78
C ASN A 412 -2.73 25.21 15.79
N SER A 413 -2.52 23.93 15.51
CA SER A 413 -1.60 23.39 14.50
C SER A 413 -2.05 21.98 14.17
N ASN A 414 -1.57 21.45 13.03
CA ASN A 414 -1.70 20.03 12.74
C ASN A 414 -1.07 19.20 13.85
N ILE A 415 -1.66 18.04 14.14
CA ILE A 415 -1.06 16.99 14.97
C ILE A 415 -0.82 15.79 14.07
N LEU A 416 0.37 15.20 14.14
CA LEU A 416 0.74 14.02 13.36
C LEU A 416 1.10 12.87 14.30
N ILE A 417 0.57 11.69 14.03
CA ILE A 417 1.01 10.41 14.61
C ILE A 417 1.37 9.50 13.45
N GLN A 418 2.66 9.14 13.35
CA GLN A 418 3.15 8.36 12.21
C GLN A 418 4.19 7.31 12.58
N GLY A 419 4.08 6.12 11.96
CA GLY A 419 5.12 5.10 11.99
C GLY A 419 5.16 4.28 13.27
N PHE A 420 4.02 4.12 13.95
CA PHE A 420 3.91 3.30 15.16
C PHE A 420 3.15 2.01 14.90
N THR A 421 3.60 0.95 15.57
CA THR A 421 2.74 -0.20 15.86
C THR A 421 2.10 0.03 17.23
N VAL A 422 0.77 0.06 17.31
CA VAL A 422 0.01 0.23 18.56
C VAL A 422 -0.71 -1.07 18.87
N ILE A 423 -0.46 -1.65 20.04
CA ILE A 423 -1.02 -2.95 20.44
C ILE A 423 -1.91 -2.78 21.67
N THR A 424 -3.15 -3.26 21.62
CA THR A 424 -4.07 -3.24 22.77
C THR A 424 -3.93 -4.48 23.64
N ASN A 425 -4.36 -4.38 24.91
CA ASN A 425 -4.29 -5.47 25.87
C ASN A 425 -5.49 -6.42 25.75
N SER A 426 -5.23 -7.73 25.74
CA SER A 426 -6.25 -8.79 25.62
C SER A 426 -7.12 -8.99 26.85
N ASN A 427 -6.63 -8.59 28.03
CA ASN A 427 -7.33 -8.81 29.29
C ASN A 427 -8.41 -7.76 29.55
N ASN A 428 -8.39 -6.64 28.84
CA ASN A 428 -9.26 -5.50 29.10
C ASN A 428 -10.52 -5.56 28.22
N PRO A 429 -11.74 -5.55 28.81
CA PRO A 429 -12.96 -5.73 28.02
C PRO A 429 -13.20 -4.53 27.10
N TRP A 430 -13.12 -3.30 27.63
CA TRP A 430 -13.06 -2.09 26.82
C TRP A 430 -11.60 -1.74 26.50
N SER A 431 -11.17 -2.01 25.26
CA SER A 431 -9.81 -1.71 24.80
C SER A 431 -9.84 -0.98 23.46
N THR A 432 -9.01 0.06 23.32
CA THR A 432 -8.75 0.72 22.05
C THR A 432 -7.29 1.15 21.90
N GLY A 433 -6.75 1.11 20.69
CA GLY A 433 -5.39 1.57 20.43
C GLY A 433 -5.26 3.09 20.57
N LEU A 434 -6.27 3.81 20.10
CA LEU A 434 -6.34 5.26 20.15
C LEU A 434 -7.73 5.72 20.55
N TRP A 435 -7.83 6.50 21.64
CA TRP A 435 -9.08 7.12 22.07
C TRP A 435 -9.07 8.63 21.82
N LEU A 436 -10.03 9.12 21.03
CA LEU A 436 -10.19 10.53 20.70
C LEU A 436 -11.60 10.98 21.05
N SER A 437 -11.72 12.04 21.84
CA SER A 437 -13.01 12.57 22.27
C SER A 437 -13.00 14.10 22.34
N ASN A 438 -14.00 14.73 21.70
CA ASN A 438 -14.24 16.18 21.73
C ASN A 438 -13.04 17.02 21.26
N LEU A 439 -12.41 16.62 20.15
CA LEU A 439 -11.26 17.34 19.59
C LEU A 439 -11.72 18.26 18.45
N ASN A 440 -11.60 19.57 18.69
CA ASN A 440 -11.88 20.57 17.67
C ASN A 440 -10.61 20.88 16.87
N THR A 441 -10.54 20.37 15.65
CA THR A 441 -9.39 20.55 14.75
C THR A 441 -9.37 21.96 14.11
N GLY A 442 -10.48 22.68 14.09
CA GLY A 442 -10.58 24.00 13.44
C GLY A 442 -10.14 23.97 11.97
N ALA A 443 -9.16 24.80 11.62
CA ALA A 443 -8.54 24.84 10.29
C ALA A 443 -7.38 23.84 10.11
N PHE A 444 -7.00 23.14 11.17
CA PHE A 444 -5.86 22.22 11.20
C PHE A 444 -6.34 20.78 11.08
N SER A 445 -5.42 19.84 10.89
CA SER A 445 -5.72 18.41 10.75
C SER A 445 -5.10 17.58 11.87
N LEU A 446 -5.88 16.63 12.40
CA LEU A 446 -5.37 15.51 13.19
C LEU A 446 -5.08 14.36 12.23
N ILE A 447 -3.80 14.06 12.04
CA ILE A 447 -3.31 13.14 10.98
C ILE A 447 -2.76 11.87 11.63
N LEU A 448 -3.35 10.73 11.27
CA LEU A 448 -2.84 9.39 11.54
C LEU A 448 -2.32 8.81 10.22
N SER A 449 -1.01 8.66 10.10
CA SER A 449 -0.37 8.18 8.86
C SER A 449 0.50 6.96 9.10
N ASP A 450 0.43 5.94 8.25
CA ASP A 450 1.41 4.84 8.24
C ASP A 450 1.60 4.14 9.59
N ASN A 451 0.52 3.97 10.36
CA ASN A 451 0.53 3.25 11.62
C ASN A 451 -0.08 1.85 11.45
N SER A 452 0.34 0.92 12.31
CA SER A 452 -0.27 -0.40 12.46
C SER A 452 -0.98 -0.45 13.81
N LEU A 453 -2.31 -0.33 13.83
CA LEU A 453 -3.11 -0.42 15.06
C LEU A 453 -3.71 -1.82 15.16
N LEU A 454 -3.24 -2.57 16.15
CA LEU A 454 -3.53 -3.97 16.35
C LEU A 454 -4.33 -4.15 17.63
N GLY A 455 -5.63 -4.39 17.47
CA GLY A 455 -6.47 -4.89 18.55
C GLY A 455 -6.02 -6.28 18.98
N SER A 456 -6.16 -6.57 20.27
CA SER A 456 -5.87 -7.89 20.85
C SER A 456 -6.56 -9.01 20.07
N THR A 457 -5.84 -10.08 19.77
CA THR A 457 -6.37 -11.23 19.03
C THR A 457 -6.86 -12.36 19.94
N ASP A 458 -6.60 -12.30 21.24
CA ASP A 458 -6.92 -13.34 22.22
C ASP A 458 -8.27 -13.08 22.93
N THR A 459 -8.95 -14.16 23.31
CA THR A 459 -10.29 -14.18 23.92
C THR A 459 -10.24 -14.35 25.44
N THR A 460 -9.17 -13.90 26.11
CA THR A 460 -8.99 -14.09 27.56
C THR A 460 -10.03 -13.36 28.42
N SER A 461 -10.61 -12.27 27.93
CA SER A 461 -11.70 -11.58 28.62
C SER A 461 -13.03 -12.32 28.46
N ALA A 462 -13.83 -12.40 29.52
CA ALA A 462 -15.20 -12.92 29.45
C ALA A 462 -16.08 -12.12 28.48
N TYR A 463 -17.00 -12.81 27.81
CA TYR A 463 -18.03 -12.19 26.97
C TYR A 463 -18.90 -11.21 27.78
N SER A 464 -19.26 -10.10 27.15
CA SER A 464 -20.32 -9.21 27.64
C SER A 464 -20.96 -8.47 26.46
N LEU A 465 -22.28 -8.30 26.52
CA LEU A 465 -23.07 -7.69 25.47
C LEU A 465 -22.70 -6.20 25.28
N PHE A 466 -22.63 -5.75 24.02
CA PHE A 466 -22.32 -4.38 23.59
C PHE A 466 -20.91 -3.85 23.91
N ILE A 467 -20.03 -4.68 24.48
CA ILE A 467 -18.63 -4.27 24.64
C ILE A 467 -17.93 -4.26 23.28
N VAL A 468 -17.30 -3.12 22.98
CA VAL A 468 -16.57 -2.92 21.71
C VAL A 468 -15.07 -2.93 21.96
N ARG A 469 -14.38 -3.82 21.24
CA ARG A 469 -12.92 -3.80 21.11
C ARG A 469 -12.55 -3.17 19.78
N SER A 470 -11.96 -1.98 19.83
CA SER A 470 -11.64 -1.21 18.64
C SER A 470 -10.15 -0.98 18.46
N ALA A 471 -9.68 -0.68 17.25
CA ALA A 471 -8.34 -0.13 17.09
C ALA A 471 -8.33 1.39 17.31
N ILE A 472 -9.38 2.06 16.80
CA ILE A 472 -9.58 3.51 16.95
C ILE A 472 -11.00 3.77 17.48
N TYR A 473 -11.08 4.59 18.52
CA TYR A 473 -12.31 5.23 18.99
C TYR A 473 -12.23 6.73 18.71
N ALA A 474 -13.19 7.29 17.97
CA ALA A 474 -13.28 8.73 17.70
C ALA A 474 -14.71 9.23 17.92
N SER A 475 -14.89 10.16 18.84
CA SER A 475 -16.18 10.78 19.15
C SER A 475 -16.07 12.30 19.11
N ASN A 476 -16.92 12.96 18.32
CA ASN A 476 -16.92 14.41 18.14
C ASN A 476 -15.52 14.99 17.83
N VAL A 477 -14.83 14.39 16.83
CA VAL A 477 -13.53 14.84 16.33
C VAL A 477 -13.74 15.48 14.95
N GLY A 478 -13.35 16.75 14.76
CA GLY A 478 -13.54 17.37 13.45
C GLY A 478 -13.22 18.87 13.39
N PRO A 479 -13.33 19.51 12.21
CA PRO A 479 -13.78 18.90 10.95
C PRO A 479 -12.74 18.08 10.16
N ASN A 480 -11.45 18.12 10.52
CA ASN A 480 -10.36 17.54 9.72
C ASN A 480 -9.65 16.36 10.42
N PHE A 481 -10.38 15.28 10.69
CA PHE A 481 -9.78 14.02 11.10
C PHE A 481 -9.25 13.26 9.88
N VAL A 482 -7.94 13.06 9.76
CA VAL A 482 -7.29 12.46 8.58
C VAL A 482 -6.65 11.14 8.98
N VAL A 483 -7.13 10.03 8.42
CA VAL A 483 -6.60 8.68 8.66
C VAL A 483 -6.16 8.10 7.33
N THR A 484 -4.85 7.91 7.12
CA THR A 484 -4.32 7.45 5.84
C THR A 484 -3.13 6.51 5.90
N GLY A 485 -3.04 5.55 4.99
CA GLY A 485 -1.91 4.61 4.92
C GLY A 485 -1.81 3.66 6.13
N ASN A 486 -2.84 3.56 6.96
CA ASN A 486 -2.78 2.76 8.19
C ASN A 486 -3.25 1.32 7.93
N TYR A 487 -2.70 0.41 8.72
CA TYR A 487 -3.24 -0.93 8.92
C TYR A 487 -4.00 -0.95 10.25
N ILE A 488 -5.31 -1.21 10.21
CA ILE A 488 -6.23 -1.04 11.34
C ILE A 488 -6.98 -2.35 11.56
N LEU A 489 -6.79 -2.97 12.71
CA LEU A 489 -7.42 -4.24 13.07
C LEU A 489 -8.12 -4.14 14.43
N GLY A 490 -9.43 -4.35 14.45
CA GLY A 490 -10.21 -4.45 15.70
C GLY A 490 -9.83 -5.65 16.56
N GLY A 491 -10.06 -5.56 17.87
CA GLY A 491 -9.73 -6.64 18.80
C GLY A 491 -10.78 -7.76 18.80
N SER A 492 -10.35 -9.00 18.98
CA SER A 492 -11.20 -10.19 19.00
C SER A 492 -11.82 -10.48 20.38
N GLY A 493 -12.87 -11.31 20.43
CA GLY A 493 -13.28 -12.01 21.66
C GLY A 493 -14.30 -11.31 22.57
N SER A 494 -15.09 -10.37 22.06
CA SER A 494 -16.21 -9.76 22.81
C SER A 494 -17.50 -9.77 21.97
N SER A 495 -18.48 -8.93 22.31
CA SER A 495 -19.70 -8.72 21.52
C SER A 495 -19.39 -8.06 20.17
N LEU A 496 -18.59 -7.00 20.18
CA LEU A 496 -18.30 -6.22 18.97
C LEU A 496 -16.80 -6.07 18.75
N SER A 497 -16.37 -6.37 17.53
CA SER A 497 -15.02 -6.05 17.06
C SER A 497 -15.10 -5.02 15.95
N ALA A 498 -14.40 -3.89 16.10
CA ALA A 498 -14.43 -2.83 15.11
C ALA A 498 -13.00 -2.35 14.77
N GLY A 499 -12.63 -2.26 13.50
CA GLY A 499 -11.41 -1.55 13.13
C GLY A 499 -11.46 -0.11 13.67
N MET A 500 -12.55 0.60 13.33
CA MET A 500 -12.80 1.95 13.84
C MET A 500 -14.22 2.07 14.39
N ARG A 501 -14.35 2.72 15.54
CA ARG A 501 -15.63 3.15 16.11
C ARG A 501 -15.71 4.66 16.07
N ILE A 502 -16.69 5.19 15.35
CA ILE A 502 -16.86 6.61 15.03
C ILE A 502 -18.21 7.07 15.60
N LEU A 503 -18.21 8.14 16.38
CA LEU A 503 -19.42 8.63 17.05
C LEU A 503 -19.55 10.15 16.99
N GLU A 504 -20.75 10.60 17.36
CA GLU A 504 -21.10 11.98 17.70
C GLU A 504 -20.61 13.01 16.68
N GLY A 505 -20.90 12.77 15.40
CA GLY A 505 -20.63 13.75 14.34
C GLY A 505 -19.16 13.94 13.99
N THR A 506 -18.29 12.97 14.28
CA THR A 506 -16.88 12.97 13.85
C THR A 506 -16.77 13.14 12.32
N GLN A 507 -15.91 14.07 11.88
CA GLN A 507 -15.79 14.48 10.48
C GLN A 507 -14.35 14.42 9.98
N GLY A 508 -14.17 14.06 8.71
CA GLY A 508 -12.87 14.05 8.07
C GLY A 508 -12.77 13.09 6.88
N VAL A 509 -11.58 12.56 6.69
CA VAL A 509 -11.20 11.69 5.57
C VAL A 509 -10.50 10.44 6.10
N ILE A 510 -11.00 9.29 5.73
CA ILE A 510 -10.38 7.98 5.96
C ILE A 510 -10.04 7.44 4.57
N SER A 511 -8.76 7.41 4.24
CA SER A 511 -8.33 7.08 2.88
C SER A 511 -7.07 6.24 2.79
N ASN A 512 -7.01 5.31 1.85
CA ASN A 512 -5.83 4.48 1.61
C ASN A 512 -5.45 3.61 2.83
N ASN A 513 -6.44 3.12 3.59
CA ASN A 513 -6.20 2.25 4.75
C ASN A 513 -6.62 0.81 4.47
N TYR A 514 -6.04 -0.11 5.23
CA TYR A 514 -6.53 -1.47 5.39
C TYR A 514 -7.29 -1.52 6.71
N ILE A 515 -8.60 -1.76 6.66
CA ILE A 515 -9.49 -1.66 7.82
C ILE A 515 -10.19 -2.98 8.04
N SER A 516 -9.99 -3.55 9.22
CA SER A 516 -10.49 -4.87 9.57
C SER A 516 -11.14 -4.93 10.92
N GLY A 517 -12.20 -5.73 11.00
CA GLY A 517 -12.70 -6.28 12.26
C GLY A 517 -11.94 -7.55 12.62
N GLY A 518 -11.77 -7.80 13.91
CA GLY A 518 -11.39 -9.09 14.46
C GLY A 518 -12.60 -10.01 14.62
N SER A 519 -12.43 -11.14 15.29
CA SER A 519 -13.53 -12.08 15.54
C SER A 519 -14.39 -11.67 16.74
N HIS A 520 -15.71 -11.87 16.68
CA HIS A 520 -16.61 -11.71 17.83
C HIS A 520 -17.06 -13.07 18.37
N LEU A 521 -17.44 -13.11 19.64
CA LEU A 521 -18.14 -14.25 20.23
C LEU A 521 -19.62 -14.12 19.86
N ASN A 522 -20.13 -15.04 19.04
CA ASN A 522 -21.51 -15.03 18.58
C ASN A 522 -22.46 -15.62 19.64
N VAL A 523 -22.75 -14.87 20.69
CA VAL A 523 -23.71 -15.27 21.75
C VAL A 523 -25.11 -14.71 21.44
N ASN A 524 -25.19 -13.50 20.89
CA ASN A 524 -26.42 -12.78 20.53
C ASN A 524 -26.36 -12.38 19.05
N ASP A 525 -26.78 -13.29 18.17
CA ASP A 525 -26.75 -13.05 16.73
C ASP A 525 -27.59 -11.83 16.32
N GLY A 526 -27.00 -10.95 15.51
CA GLY A 526 -27.61 -9.68 15.11
C GLY A 526 -27.38 -8.53 16.10
N LEU A 527 -26.73 -8.78 17.24
CA LEU A 527 -26.15 -7.75 18.12
C LEU A 527 -24.63 -7.86 18.18
N ASP A 528 -24.10 -9.08 18.11
CA ASP A 528 -22.66 -9.32 18.02
C ASP A 528 -22.18 -9.24 16.56
N PHE A 529 -21.10 -8.51 16.31
CA PHE A 529 -20.61 -8.23 14.95
C PHE A 529 -19.09 -8.07 14.87
N SER A 530 -18.56 -8.52 13.73
CA SER A 530 -17.22 -8.16 13.25
C SER A 530 -17.32 -7.07 12.19
N LEU A 531 -16.68 -5.92 12.43
CA LEU A 531 -16.87 -4.69 11.68
C LEU A 531 -15.55 -4.07 11.23
N GLY A 532 -15.51 -3.59 9.99
CA GLY A 532 -14.45 -2.65 9.59
C GLY A 532 -14.63 -1.31 10.30
N ILE A 533 -15.76 -0.65 10.05
CA ILE A 533 -16.17 0.60 10.70
C ILE A 533 -17.56 0.45 11.32
N MET A 534 -17.68 0.90 12.57
CA MET A 534 -18.94 1.13 13.26
C MET A 534 -19.15 2.64 13.44
N ILE A 535 -20.22 3.19 12.88
CA ILE A 535 -20.67 4.56 13.13
C ILE A 535 -21.97 4.50 13.92
N ASN A 536 -21.97 5.02 15.15
CA ASN A 536 -23.16 5.11 15.98
C ASN A 536 -23.25 6.53 16.54
N ASN A 537 -24.29 7.28 16.17
CA ASN A 537 -24.61 8.55 16.80
C ASN A 537 -25.79 8.38 17.77
N SER A 538 -25.69 9.01 18.94
CA SER A 538 -26.77 9.02 19.94
C SER A 538 -28.03 9.75 19.45
N ILE A 539 -27.84 10.70 18.53
CA ILE A 539 -28.90 11.44 17.83
C ILE A 539 -28.56 11.42 16.35
N GLU A 540 -29.60 11.36 15.51
CA GLU A 540 -29.43 11.45 14.06
C GLU A 540 -28.57 12.64 13.64
N ASN A 541 -27.54 12.37 12.85
CA ASN A 541 -26.64 13.40 12.33
C ASN A 541 -26.82 13.61 10.82
N THR A 542 -27.22 14.82 10.43
CA THR A 542 -27.41 15.22 9.02
C THR A 542 -26.24 16.01 8.44
N THR A 543 -25.28 16.41 9.26
CA THR A 543 -24.15 17.29 8.88
C THR A 543 -22.79 16.60 8.95
N GLN A 544 -22.72 15.39 9.51
CA GLN A 544 -21.49 14.62 9.66
C GLN A 544 -20.83 14.37 8.29
N SER A 545 -19.71 15.06 8.05
CA SER A 545 -18.95 14.95 6.82
C SER A 545 -17.83 13.92 6.96
N LEU A 546 -18.05 12.71 6.43
CA LEU A 546 -17.06 11.64 6.48
C LEU A 546 -16.85 11.03 5.09
N ARG A 547 -15.61 11.00 4.63
CA ARG A 547 -15.24 10.48 3.31
C ARG A 547 -14.39 9.23 3.46
N LEU A 548 -14.85 8.13 2.88
CA LEU A 548 -14.16 6.85 2.83
C LEU A 548 -13.67 6.63 1.39
N VAL A 549 -12.35 6.74 1.17
CA VAL A 549 -11.78 6.75 -0.19
C VAL A 549 -10.64 5.74 -0.33
N ASN A 550 -10.67 4.88 -1.36
CA ASN A 550 -9.59 3.92 -1.64
C ASN A 550 -9.19 3.02 -0.45
N ASN A 551 -10.11 2.70 0.47
CA ASN A 551 -9.79 1.77 1.55
C ASN A 551 -10.07 0.33 1.12
N ILE A 552 -9.33 -0.59 1.71
CA ILE A 552 -9.63 -2.01 1.67
C ILE A 552 -10.25 -2.41 3.01
N PHE A 553 -11.46 -2.94 2.96
CA PHE A 553 -12.14 -3.49 4.13
C PHE A 553 -12.07 -5.01 4.13
N ASN A 554 -11.63 -5.58 5.24
CA ASN A 554 -11.78 -7.00 5.54
C ASN A 554 -12.42 -7.17 6.92
N SER A 555 -13.75 -7.20 6.94
CA SER A 555 -14.57 -7.11 8.15
C SER A 555 -14.42 -8.27 9.12
N TYR A 556 -13.78 -9.36 8.70
CA TYR A 556 -13.50 -10.51 9.54
C TYR A 556 -12.11 -11.05 9.22
N HIS A 557 -11.12 -10.54 9.94
CA HIS A 557 -9.74 -10.96 9.82
C HIS A 557 -9.39 -11.93 10.95
N ILE A 558 -9.11 -13.19 10.60
CA ILE A 558 -8.74 -14.21 11.58
C ILE A 558 -7.25 -14.06 11.92
N THR A 559 -6.98 -13.57 13.12
CA THR A 559 -5.61 -13.40 13.66
C THR A 559 -5.43 -14.10 15.00
N SER A 560 -6.47 -14.77 15.50
CA SER A 560 -6.43 -15.54 16.75
C SER A 560 -5.91 -16.95 16.52
N ALA A 561 -5.13 -17.47 17.49
CA ALA A 561 -4.72 -18.87 17.54
C ALA A 561 -5.91 -19.83 17.75
N THR A 562 -7.02 -19.35 18.30
CA THR A 562 -8.31 -20.06 18.39
C THR A 562 -9.36 -19.31 17.59
N PRO A 563 -9.59 -19.68 16.31
CA PRO A 563 -10.57 -19.00 15.47
C PRO A 563 -11.97 -19.10 16.09
N VAL A 564 -12.62 -17.97 16.35
CA VAL A 564 -14.04 -17.92 16.73
C VAL A 564 -14.83 -17.59 15.47
N VAL A 565 -15.85 -18.40 15.14
CA VAL A 565 -16.67 -18.21 13.93
C VAL A 565 -17.54 -16.96 14.08
N ALA A 566 -17.34 -15.97 13.22
CA ALA A 566 -18.26 -14.84 13.12
C ALA A 566 -19.57 -15.29 12.46
N ALA A 567 -20.71 -15.03 13.10
CA ALA A 567 -22.01 -15.25 12.47
C ALA A 567 -22.50 -14.00 11.73
N SER A 568 -22.23 -12.82 12.28
CA SER A 568 -22.65 -11.54 11.71
C SER A 568 -21.45 -10.63 11.44
N SER A 569 -21.29 -10.18 10.19
CA SER A 569 -20.20 -9.29 9.79
C SER A 569 -20.67 -8.20 8.84
N ALA A 570 -20.06 -7.01 8.94
CA ALA A 570 -20.28 -5.93 7.98
C ALA A 570 -19.03 -5.07 7.80
N ALA A 571 -18.78 -4.56 6.59
CA ALA A 571 -17.62 -3.67 6.41
C ALA A 571 -17.86 -2.29 7.02
N VAL A 572 -19.03 -1.73 6.76
CA VAL A 572 -19.47 -0.51 7.40
C VAL A 572 -20.88 -0.71 7.94
N GLN A 573 -21.04 -0.45 9.23
CA GLN A 573 -22.34 -0.28 9.87
C GLN A 573 -22.48 1.19 10.27
N ALA A 574 -23.46 1.89 9.70
CA ALA A 574 -23.70 3.30 9.91
C ALA A 574 -25.12 3.54 10.42
N LEU A 575 -25.24 3.85 11.71
CA LEU A 575 -26.51 4.03 12.41
C LEU A 575 -26.69 5.49 12.83
N SER A 576 -27.90 6.02 12.63
CA SER A 576 -28.27 7.39 12.99
C SER A 576 -27.46 8.46 12.24
N ILE A 577 -27.32 8.31 10.93
CA ILE A 577 -26.68 9.29 10.05
C ILE A 577 -27.46 9.42 8.76
N ASN A 578 -27.75 10.64 8.30
CA ASN A 578 -28.31 10.90 6.97
C ASN A 578 -27.71 12.20 6.42
N SER A 579 -26.44 12.13 6.02
CA SER A 579 -25.70 13.28 5.53
C SER A 579 -25.32 13.11 4.06
N PRO A 580 -25.55 14.12 3.19
CA PRO A 580 -25.05 14.09 1.82
C PRO A 580 -23.51 14.10 1.76
N ASN A 581 -22.85 14.44 2.86
CA ASN A 581 -21.39 14.48 2.97
C ASN A 581 -20.80 13.18 3.55
N PHE A 582 -21.60 12.13 3.70
CA PHE A 582 -21.13 10.77 3.96
C PHE A 582 -20.93 10.05 2.62
N VAL A 583 -19.67 9.82 2.25
CA VAL A 583 -19.29 9.49 0.87
C VAL A 583 -18.34 8.28 0.83
N PHE A 584 -18.60 7.35 -0.08
CA PHE A 584 -17.77 6.18 -0.37
C PHE A 584 -17.29 6.25 -1.81
N ILE A 585 -15.97 6.34 -2.02
CA ILE A 585 -15.37 6.39 -3.36
C ILE A 585 -14.29 5.32 -3.48
N ASN A 586 -14.38 4.50 -4.53
CA ASN A 586 -13.31 3.59 -4.91
C ASN A 586 -12.86 2.63 -3.78
N ASN A 587 -13.72 2.19 -2.87
CA ASN A 587 -13.29 1.25 -1.82
C ASN A 587 -13.40 -0.19 -2.35
N THR A 588 -12.52 -1.07 -1.88
CA THR A 588 -12.71 -2.53 -2.01
C THR A 588 -13.25 -3.05 -0.68
N ILE A 589 -14.48 -3.53 -0.70
CA ILE A 589 -15.29 -3.78 0.49
C ILE A 589 -15.60 -5.28 0.57
N TYR A 590 -14.96 -6.00 1.49
CA TYR A 590 -15.39 -7.35 1.85
C TYR A 590 -16.21 -7.33 3.15
N GLY A 591 -17.49 -7.66 3.05
CA GLY A 591 -18.45 -7.69 4.17
C GLY A 591 -18.16 -8.73 5.25
N GLY A 592 -17.10 -9.53 5.10
CA GLY A 592 -16.65 -10.54 6.06
C GLY A 592 -17.32 -11.91 5.85
N SER A 593 -16.81 -12.90 6.58
CA SER A 593 -17.20 -14.31 6.42
C SER A 593 -18.37 -14.74 7.33
N GLY A 594 -19.22 -13.81 7.77
CA GLY A 594 -20.38 -14.12 8.61
C GLY A 594 -21.26 -15.22 8.00
N THR A 595 -21.66 -16.21 8.80
CA THR A 595 -22.51 -17.33 8.35
C THR A 595 -24.00 -17.00 8.32
N ASN A 596 -24.46 -16.08 9.18
CA ASN A 596 -25.86 -15.64 9.24
C ASN A 596 -26.04 -14.31 8.51
N ARG A 597 -25.13 -13.35 8.72
CA ARG A 597 -25.16 -12.02 8.10
C ARG A 597 -23.80 -11.66 7.53
N SER A 598 -23.77 -11.25 6.26
CA SER A 598 -22.60 -10.65 5.62
C SER A 598 -23.04 -9.44 4.81
N TYR A 599 -22.69 -8.24 5.29
CA TYR A 599 -23.10 -6.98 4.67
C TYR A 599 -21.90 -6.18 4.16
N GLY A 600 -21.99 -5.61 2.96
CA GLY A 600 -21.01 -4.63 2.51
C GLY A 600 -21.17 -3.33 3.30
N ILE A 601 -22.21 -2.57 2.95
CA ILE A 601 -22.60 -1.34 3.65
C ILE A 601 -23.98 -1.55 4.26
N HIS A 602 -24.08 -1.40 5.57
CA HIS A 602 -25.33 -1.40 6.32
C HIS A 602 -25.56 0.01 6.88
N HIS A 603 -26.59 0.71 6.41
CA HIS A 603 -26.81 2.12 6.75
C HIS A 603 -28.27 2.37 7.08
N GLN A 604 -28.53 2.82 8.31
CA GLN A 604 -29.87 3.16 8.81
C GLN A 604 -29.92 4.57 9.41
N SER A 605 -31.07 5.21 9.30
CA SER A 605 -31.35 6.47 10.00
C SER A 605 -32.82 6.63 10.35
N THR A 606 -33.13 7.54 11.29
CA THR A 606 -34.52 7.88 11.63
C THR A 606 -35.19 8.74 10.57
N SER A 607 -34.45 9.62 9.88
CA SER A 607 -34.96 10.33 8.71
C SER A 607 -34.87 9.47 7.46
N SER A 608 -35.96 9.50 6.69
CA SER A 608 -36.13 8.76 5.45
C SER A 608 -36.80 9.71 4.43
N PRO A 609 -36.35 9.79 3.18
CA PRO A 609 -35.36 8.91 2.54
C PRO A 609 -33.88 9.24 2.88
N LEU A 610 -33.00 8.26 2.72
CA LEU A 610 -31.54 8.42 2.84
C LEU A 610 -30.94 9.12 1.60
N ASN A 611 -29.99 10.02 1.82
CA ASN A 611 -29.16 10.62 0.77
C ASN A 611 -27.79 9.96 0.76
N LEU A 612 -27.51 9.16 -0.28
CA LEU A 612 -26.34 8.30 -0.36
C LEU A 612 -25.37 8.73 -1.46
N ASN A 613 -24.07 8.61 -1.22
CA ASN A 613 -23.02 8.74 -2.23
C ASN A 613 -22.09 7.54 -2.17
N VAL A 614 -22.37 6.54 -3.02
CA VAL A 614 -21.65 5.26 -3.11
C VAL A 614 -21.19 5.07 -4.55
N ILE A 615 -19.93 5.40 -4.81
CA ILE A 615 -19.39 5.55 -6.16
C ILE A 615 -18.17 4.64 -6.35
N ASN A 616 -18.15 3.85 -7.43
CA ASN A 616 -17.02 3.04 -7.89
C ASN A 616 -16.49 2.01 -6.86
N ASN A 617 -17.32 1.52 -5.94
CA ASN A 617 -16.87 0.55 -4.93
C ASN A 617 -16.95 -0.87 -5.48
N GLN A 618 -15.94 -1.68 -5.15
CA GLN A 618 -15.96 -3.14 -5.36
C GLN A 618 -16.49 -3.79 -4.09
N VAL A 619 -17.78 -4.16 -4.05
CA VAL A 619 -18.44 -4.70 -2.86
C VAL A 619 -18.67 -6.20 -2.99
N ILE A 620 -18.18 -6.93 -1.99
CA ILE A 620 -18.15 -8.39 -1.95
C ILE A 620 -18.68 -8.84 -0.60
N THR A 621 -19.60 -9.80 -0.58
CA THR A 621 -20.07 -10.41 0.66
C THR A 621 -19.89 -11.93 0.61
N ASN A 622 -20.18 -12.61 1.72
CA ASN A 622 -20.18 -14.06 1.80
C ASN A 622 -21.47 -14.61 1.16
N PRO A 623 -21.41 -15.30 0.01
CA PRO A 623 -22.62 -15.86 -0.62
C PRO A 623 -23.20 -17.05 0.15
N GLY A 624 -22.41 -17.67 1.04
CA GLY A 624 -22.89 -18.75 1.91
C GLY A 624 -23.66 -18.28 3.13
N ALA A 625 -23.77 -16.96 3.37
CA ALA A 625 -24.50 -16.43 4.51
C ALA A 625 -26.01 -16.54 4.33
N THR A 626 -26.77 -16.80 5.40
CA THR A 626 -28.24 -16.83 5.35
C THR A 626 -28.83 -15.51 4.84
N THR A 627 -28.24 -14.39 5.25
CA THR A 627 -28.55 -13.06 4.73
C THR A 627 -27.27 -12.39 4.24
N SER A 628 -27.17 -12.21 2.93
CA SER A 628 -25.99 -11.64 2.28
C SER A 628 -26.43 -10.47 1.41
N LYS A 629 -26.06 -9.25 1.81
CA LYS A 629 -26.51 -8.01 1.17
C LYS A 629 -25.34 -7.10 0.86
N CYS A 630 -25.15 -6.71 -0.41
CA CYS A 630 -24.05 -5.80 -0.73
C CYS A 630 -24.30 -4.41 -0.13
N LEU A 631 -25.50 -3.86 -0.31
CA LEU A 631 -25.96 -2.63 0.34
C LEU A 631 -27.28 -2.91 1.09
N ASN A 632 -27.34 -2.62 2.39
CA ASN A 632 -28.50 -2.83 3.24
C ASN A 632 -28.94 -1.51 3.89
N PHE A 633 -30.15 -1.07 3.58
CA PHE A 633 -30.75 0.15 4.12
C PHE A 633 -32.02 -0.10 4.96
N ASP A 634 -32.33 -1.38 5.19
CA ASP A 634 -33.44 -1.90 6.00
C ASP A 634 -34.77 -1.16 5.79
N VAL A 635 -35.20 -0.35 6.75
CA VAL A 635 -36.50 0.34 6.74
C VAL A 635 -36.47 1.67 5.98
N ASN A 636 -35.29 2.15 5.58
CA ASN A 636 -35.15 3.43 4.91
C ASN A 636 -35.38 3.30 3.40
N SER A 637 -36.13 4.25 2.82
CA SER A 637 -36.19 4.44 1.37
C SER A 637 -35.00 5.31 0.91
N ILE A 638 -34.69 5.28 -0.39
CA ILE A 638 -33.56 6.01 -0.96
C ILE A 638 -34.03 7.24 -1.72
N SER A 639 -33.36 8.37 -1.49
CA SER A 639 -33.66 9.65 -2.12
C SER A 639 -33.24 9.63 -3.59
N ALA A 640 -34.03 10.26 -4.46
CA ALA A 640 -33.67 10.44 -5.87
C ALA A 640 -32.39 11.28 -6.07
N ALA A 641 -31.98 12.05 -5.06
CA ALA A 641 -30.72 12.80 -5.06
C ALA A 641 -29.49 11.94 -4.76
N SER A 642 -29.67 10.68 -4.38
CA SER A 642 -28.57 9.75 -4.11
C SER A 642 -27.80 9.40 -5.38
N ASN A 643 -26.49 9.17 -5.23
CA ASN A 643 -25.62 8.69 -6.28
C ASN A 643 -25.09 7.30 -5.94
N ILE A 644 -25.62 6.27 -6.62
CA ILE A 644 -25.20 4.87 -6.47
C ILE A 644 -24.80 4.36 -7.87
N ALA A 645 -23.57 4.64 -8.27
CA ALA A 645 -23.10 4.38 -9.63
C ALA A 645 -21.65 3.87 -9.69
N GLY A 646 -21.33 3.13 -10.74
CA GLY A 646 -20.01 2.56 -10.99
C GLY A 646 -19.62 1.43 -10.03
N ASN A 647 -20.52 0.97 -9.15
CA ASN A 647 -20.19 -0.07 -8.17
C ASN A 647 -20.30 -1.45 -8.80
N ASN A 648 -19.43 -2.37 -8.35
CA ASN A 648 -19.53 -3.79 -8.66
C ASN A 648 -20.00 -4.54 -7.41
N LEU A 649 -21.22 -5.09 -7.45
CA LEU A 649 -21.92 -5.67 -6.30
C LEU A 649 -22.04 -7.20 -6.46
N ILE A 650 -21.20 -7.95 -5.75
CA ILE A 650 -21.05 -9.40 -5.95
C ILE A 650 -21.05 -10.20 -4.64
N GLY A 651 -21.27 -11.52 -4.76
CA GLY A 651 -21.26 -12.42 -3.61
C GLY A 651 -22.44 -12.22 -2.65
N CYS A 652 -23.41 -11.38 -3.00
CA CYS A 652 -24.60 -11.09 -2.21
C CYS A 652 -25.84 -11.80 -2.79
N GLY A 653 -26.67 -12.35 -1.91
CA GLY A 653 -27.99 -12.88 -2.27
C GLY A 653 -28.99 -11.77 -2.62
N THR A 654 -28.75 -10.55 -2.16
CA THR A 654 -29.49 -9.34 -2.55
C THR A 654 -28.49 -8.20 -2.76
N GLN A 655 -28.49 -7.57 -3.93
CA GLN A 655 -27.53 -6.51 -4.23
C GLN A 655 -27.82 -5.26 -3.40
N VAL A 656 -29.07 -4.82 -3.41
CA VAL A 656 -29.50 -3.71 -2.54
C VAL A 656 -30.84 -4.05 -1.90
N ASP A 657 -30.98 -3.76 -0.62
CA ASP A 657 -32.25 -3.80 0.09
C ASP A 657 -32.57 -2.41 0.63
N ALA A 658 -33.75 -1.88 0.28
CA ALA A 658 -34.22 -0.59 0.75
C ALA A 658 -35.72 -0.65 1.06
N ASN A 659 -36.11 -0.23 2.26
CA ASN A 659 -37.46 -0.33 2.79
C ASN A 659 -38.06 -1.75 2.62
N GLY A 660 -37.28 -2.78 2.96
CA GLY A 660 -37.64 -4.19 2.81
C GLY A 660 -37.85 -4.66 1.36
N THR A 661 -37.50 -3.83 0.38
CA THR A 661 -37.64 -4.12 -1.05
C THR A 661 -36.28 -4.46 -1.64
N PRO A 662 -36.09 -5.66 -2.23
CA PRO A 662 -34.83 -6.03 -2.87
C PRO A 662 -34.71 -5.41 -4.27
N PHE A 663 -33.52 -4.94 -4.62
CA PHE A 663 -33.15 -4.41 -5.93
C PHE A 663 -31.95 -5.18 -6.50
N LYS A 664 -31.94 -5.34 -7.83
CA LYS A 664 -30.92 -6.07 -8.57
C LYS A 664 -30.69 -5.52 -9.99
N LEU A 665 -29.65 -5.97 -10.65
CA LEU A 665 -29.43 -5.79 -12.09
C LEU A 665 -30.28 -6.79 -12.86
N CYS A 666 -31.21 -6.31 -13.70
CA CYS A 666 -32.21 -7.16 -14.36
C CYS A 666 -31.94 -7.45 -15.84
N SER A 667 -30.88 -6.89 -16.43
CA SER A 667 -30.47 -7.19 -17.82
C SER A 667 -28.95 -7.08 -17.96
N ALA A 668 -28.45 -7.21 -19.19
CA ALA A 668 -27.02 -7.15 -19.48
C ALA A 668 -26.37 -5.90 -18.86
N GLU A 669 -25.22 -6.11 -18.24
CA GLU A 669 -24.47 -5.09 -17.52
C GLU A 669 -23.63 -4.23 -18.48
N PRO A 670 -23.37 -2.96 -18.12
CA PRO A 670 -23.79 -2.27 -16.90
C PRO A 670 -25.27 -1.85 -16.92
N ASN A 671 -25.95 -1.94 -15.78
CA ASN A 671 -27.37 -1.58 -15.70
C ASN A 671 -27.72 -0.81 -14.40
N ALA A 672 -28.87 -0.13 -14.39
CA ALA A 672 -29.44 0.44 -13.19
C ALA A 672 -29.95 -0.67 -12.25
N LEU A 673 -29.94 -0.38 -10.95
CA LEU A 673 -30.56 -1.24 -9.94
C LEU A 673 -32.08 -1.06 -10.02
N LEU A 674 -32.78 -2.14 -10.37
CA LEU A 674 -34.23 -2.15 -10.51
C LEU A 674 -34.85 -3.05 -9.44
N ASN A 675 -36.12 -2.79 -9.11
CA ASN A 675 -36.89 -3.64 -8.21
C ASN A 675 -36.81 -5.11 -8.65
N SER A 676 -36.51 -6.01 -7.72
CA SER A 676 -36.20 -7.42 -8.07
C SER A 676 -37.39 -8.24 -8.51
N PHE A 677 -38.62 -7.80 -8.19
CA PHE A 677 -39.85 -8.52 -8.49
C PHE A 677 -40.30 -8.26 -9.94
N ASN A 678 -40.39 -6.99 -10.35
CA ASN A 678 -40.88 -6.63 -11.68
C ASN A 678 -39.79 -6.16 -12.65
N CYS A 679 -38.60 -5.81 -12.16
CA CYS A 679 -37.50 -5.28 -12.98
C CYS A 679 -37.86 -4.03 -13.80
N ILE A 680 -38.73 -3.15 -13.26
CA ILE A 680 -39.19 -1.94 -13.96
C ILE A 680 -38.73 -0.68 -13.23
N THR A 681 -38.98 -0.60 -11.92
CA THR A 681 -38.77 0.63 -11.15
C THR A 681 -37.31 0.75 -10.70
N PRO A 682 -36.58 1.81 -11.09
CA PRO A 682 -35.21 2.03 -10.61
C PRO A 682 -35.16 2.43 -9.14
N LEU A 683 -34.07 2.09 -8.46
CA LEU A 683 -33.81 2.47 -7.06
C LEU A 683 -33.71 3.99 -6.89
N THR A 684 -33.01 4.67 -7.81
CA THR A 684 -32.80 6.13 -7.81
C THR A 684 -33.19 6.73 -9.17
N ASN A 685 -32.36 6.54 -10.19
CA ASN A 685 -32.63 6.90 -11.57
C ASN A 685 -32.02 5.85 -12.52
N ALA A 686 -32.46 5.86 -13.79
CA ALA A 686 -32.06 4.86 -14.77
C ALA A 686 -30.65 5.08 -15.38
N THR A 687 -30.03 6.24 -15.16
CA THR A 687 -28.72 6.59 -15.73
C THR A 687 -27.56 6.14 -14.85
N GLN A 688 -27.78 5.95 -13.55
CA GLN A 688 -26.79 5.39 -12.62
C GLN A 688 -26.62 3.90 -12.86
N LYS A 689 -25.51 3.51 -13.48
CA LYS A 689 -25.22 2.12 -13.86
C LYS A 689 -24.26 1.45 -12.87
N ASN A 690 -24.45 0.15 -12.64
CA ASN A 690 -23.66 -0.70 -11.75
C ASN A 690 -23.40 -2.08 -12.42
N PHE A 691 -22.54 -2.88 -11.78
CA PHE A 691 -21.99 -4.15 -12.25
C PHE A 691 -22.18 -5.26 -11.20
N SER A 692 -22.06 -6.52 -11.63
CA SER A 692 -22.15 -7.73 -10.80
C SER A 692 -21.29 -8.87 -11.36
N HIS A 693 -20.06 -8.56 -11.76
CA HIS A 693 -19.12 -9.55 -12.28
C HIS A 693 -18.01 -9.85 -11.27
N ASN A 694 -17.72 -11.14 -11.07
CA ASN A 694 -16.66 -11.55 -10.17
C ASN A 694 -15.28 -11.13 -10.72
N PRO A 695 -14.52 -10.27 -10.03
CA PRO A 695 -13.12 -10.05 -10.34
C PRO A 695 -12.31 -11.27 -9.90
N VAL A 696 -11.14 -11.45 -10.52
CA VAL A 696 -10.15 -12.43 -10.07
C VAL A 696 -9.10 -11.66 -9.28
N PHE A 697 -8.84 -12.06 -8.04
CA PHE A 697 -7.79 -11.43 -7.25
C PHE A 697 -6.50 -12.24 -7.34
N ASP A 698 -5.37 -11.55 -7.35
CA ASP A 698 -4.07 -12.18 -7.15
C ASP A 698 -4.00 -12.83 -5.76
N ASN A 699 -3.18 -13.87 -5.64
CA ASN A 699 -2.94 -14.51 -4.35
C ASN A 699 -2.30 -13.51 -3.40
N SER A 700 -2.88 -13.38 -2.21
CA SER A 700 -2.34 -12.51 -1.18
C SER A 700 -0.96 -12.99 -0.72
N THR A 701 -0.01 -12.05 -0.60
CA THR A 701 1.34 -12.33 -0.08
C THR A 701 1.56 -11.77 1.33
N SER A 702 0.67 -10.88 1.79
CA SER A 702 0.70 -10.26 3.13
C SER A 702 -0.66 -9.66 3.49
N ALA A 703 -0.86 -9.27 4.75
CA ALA A 703 -2.09 -8.62 5.21
C ALA A 703 -2.40 -7.26 4.53
N THR A 704 -1.38 -6.64 3.91
CA THR A 704 -1.49 -5.39 3.12
C THR A 704 -1.41 -5.65 1.60
N ASP A 705 -1.29 -6.89 1.17
CA ASP A 705 -1.33 -7.28 -0.24
C ASP A 705 -2.51 -8.23 -0.44
N VAL A 706 -3.70 -7.66 -0.40
CA VAL A 706 -4.99 -8.36 -0.46
C VAL A 706 -5.90 -7.67 -1.46
N PHE A 707 -6.82 -8.42 -2.07
CA PHE A 707 -7.80 -7.93 -3.04
C PHE A 707 -7.22 -7.13 -4.21
N LYS A 708 -5.97 -7.41 -4.58
CA LYS A 708 -5.35 -6.87 -5.79
C LYS A 708 -5.94 -7.54 -7.02
N PRO A 709 -6.56 -6.81 -7.97
CA PRO A 709 -7.15 -7.42 -9.15
C PRO A 709 -6.08 -8.03 -10.07
N SER A 710 -6.34 -9.24 -10.55
CA SER A 710 -5.47 -10.01 -11.44
C SER A 710 -5.74 -9.69 -12.91
N ALA A 711 -4.74 -9.87 -13.77
CA ALA A 711 -4.87 -9.75 -15.23
C ALA A 711 -5.92 -10.72 -15.83
N ALA A 712 -6.22 -11.81 -15.13
CA ALA A 712 -7.27 -12.76 -15.53
C ALA A 712 -8.70 -12.25 -15.28
N SER A 713 -8.86 -11.10 -14.60
CA SER A 713 -10.18 -10.51 -14.36
C SER A 713 -10.84 -10.10 -15.67
N ARG A 714 -12.17 -10.23 -15.73
CA ARG A 714 -12.94 -9.75 -16.87
C ARG A 714 -13.01 -8.23 -16.88
N CYS A 715 -13.02 -7.60 -18.05
CA CYS A 715 -13.02 -6.15 -18.15
C CYS A 715 -14.22 -5.51 -17.44
N ASN A 716 -15.39 -6.12 -17.51
CA ASN A 716 -16.61 -5.66 -16.83
C ASN A 716 -16.63 -5.88 -15.30
N SER A 717 -15.60 -6.51 -14.72
CA SER A 717 -15.46 -6.70 -13.27
C SER A 717 -14.49 -5.71 -12.62
N VAL A 718 -13.59 -5.12 -13.41
CA VAL A 718 -12.53 -4.22 -12.94
C VAL A 718 -12.63 -2.82 -13.53
N TYR A 719 -13.24 -2.67 -14.71
CA TYR A 719 -13.51 -1.39 -15.35
C TYR A 719 -15.01 -1.10 -15.39
N GLY A 720 -15.36 0.18 -15.31
CA GLY A 720 -16.75 0.56 -15.19
C GLY A 720 -17.00 1.84 -14.42
N GLY A 721 -15.99 2.34 -13.71
CA GLY A 721 -16.11 3.50 -12.86
C GLY A 721 -16.48 4.77 -13.64
N ILE A 722 -16.98 5.74 -12.89
CA ILE A 722 -17.30 7.09 -13.34
C ILE A 722 -16.42 8.10 -12.61
N ASP A 723 -16.21 9.29 -13.17
CA ASP A 723 -15.66 10.39 -12.37
C ASP A 723 -16.70 10.81 -11.32
N PRO A 724 -16.39 10.76 -10.00
CA PRO A 724 -17.28 11.27 -8.96
C PRO A 724 -17.64 12.75 -9.12
N GLY A 725 -16.83 13.54 -9.85
CA GLY A 725 -17.12 14.93 -10.19
C GLY A 725 -16.95 15.93 -9.03
N TYR A 726 -16.22 15.58 -7.98
CA TYR A 726 -15.92 16.52 -6.89
C TYR A 726 -14.76 17.46 -7.26
N ALA A 727 -14.83 18.71 -6.80
CA ALA A 727 -13.75 19.66 -6.92
C ALA A 727 -12.60 19.38 -5.92
N PRO A 728 -11.39 19.95 -6.13
CA PRO A 728 -10.34 19.96 -5.12
C PRO A 728 -10.83 20.54 -3.77
N PRO A 729 -10.35 20.02 -2.62
CA PRO A 729 -9.29 19.01 -2.46
C PRO A 729 -9.79 17.55 -2.56
N ILE A 730 -11.10 17.30 -2.60
CA ILE A 730 -11.66 15.94 -2.64
C ILE A 730 -11.21 15.20 -3.90
N GLN A 731 -11.14 15.91 -5.04
CA GLN A 731 -10.65 15.37 -6.31
C GLN A 731 -9.29 14.65 -6.17
N GLN A 732 -8.39 15.22 -5.37
CA GLN A 732 -7.04 14.69 -5.20
C GLN A 732 -7.02 13.36 -4.44
N LEU A 733 -8.05 13.06 -3.65
CA LEU A 733 -8.12 11.83 -2.86
C LEU A 733 -8.40 10.59 -3.70
N TYR A 734 -9.13 10.73 -4.82
CA TYR A 734 -9.57 9.60 -5.64
C TYR A 734 -8.93 9.52 -7.02
N GLN A 735 -8.13 10.52 -7.41
CA GLN A 735 -7.32 10.47 -8.65
C GLN A 735 -6.11 9.53 -8.54
N MET A 736 -5.75 9.15 -7.31
CA MET A 736 -4.74 8.14 -7.04
C MET A 736 -5.43 6.90 -6.47
N ASP A 737 -4.82 5.73 -6.63
CA ASP A 737 -5.24 4.50 -5.96
C ASP A 737 -4.59 4.36 -4.57
N LEU A 738 -4.89 3.26 -3.88
CA LEU A 738 -4.32 2.90 -2.58
C LEU A 738 -2.79 2.92 -2.52
N PHE A 739 -2.11 2.58 -3.63
CA PHE A 739 -0.65 2.55 -3.72
C PHE A 739 -0.07 3.87 -4.23
N GLY A 740 -0.92 4.87 -4.45
CA GLY A 740 -0.54 6.14 -5.01
C GLY A 740 -0.27 6.07 -6.51
N ASN A 741 -0.79 5.11 -7.27
CA ASN A 741 -0.74 5.15 -8.74
C ASN A 741 -1.83 6.08 -9.27
N ALA A 742 -1.53 6.85 -10.31
CA ALA A 742 -2.54 7.70 -10.94
C ALA A 742 -3.59 6.82 -11.62
N ARG A 743 -4.86 7.17 -11.43
CA ARG A 743 -5.96 6.52 -12.13
C ARG A 743 -6.01 6.99 -13.57
N THR A 744 -6.18 6.05 -14.48
CA THR A 744 -6.20 6.34 -15.91
C THR A 744 -7.59 6.78 -16.35
N ASN A 745 -7.68 8.04 -16.77
CA ASN A 745 -8.92 8.60 -17.31
C ASN A 745 -8.88 8.45 -18.84
N ASN A 746 -9.92 7.85 -19.44
CA ASN A 746 -10.19 7.98 -20.88
C ASN A 746 -9.16 7.41 -21.87
N THR A 747 -8.56 6.25 -21.60
CA THR A 747 -8.12 5.39 -22.71
C THR A 747 -8.91 4.11 -22.63
N ALA A 748 -9.83 3.88 -23.57
CA ALA A 748 -10.45 2.57 -23.71
C ALA A 748 -9.31 1.53 -23.80
N PRO A 749 -9.19 0.56 -22.88
CA PRO A 749 -8.31 -0.57 -23.09
C PRO A 749 -8.55 -1.16 -24.48
N THR A 750 -7.54 -1.82 -25.04
CA THR A 750 -7.60 -2.43 -26.39
C THR A 750 -8.64 -3.55 -26.54
N SER A 751 -9.48 -3.77 -25.51
CA SER A 751 -10.56 -4.76 -25.39
C SER A 751 -11.85 -4.01 -25.06
N PRO A 752 -13.04 -4.40 -25.59
CA PRO A 752 -14.23 -3.57 -25.53
C PRO A 752 -14.67 -3.30 -24.09
N VAL A 753 -14.45 -2.06 -23.63
CA VAL A 753 -15.08 -1.53 -22.42
C VAL A 753 -16.59 -1.53 -22.65
N PRO A 754 -17.42 -1.95 -21.66
CA PRO A 754 -18.86 -1.90 -21.82
C PRO A 754 -19.35 -0.49 -22.20
N LEU A 755 -20.30 -0.43 -23.13
CA LEU A 755 -20.82 0.84 -23.66
C LEU A 755 -21.39 1.70 -22.52
N GLY A 756 -20.85 2.92 -22.32
CA GLY A 756 -21.23 3.83 -21.23
C GLY A 756 -20.31 3.82 -20.00
N SER A 757 -19.21 3.06 -20.01
CA SER A 757 -18.13 3.14 -19.02
C SER A 757 -16.99 4.05 -19.49
N PHE A 758 -16.35 4.76 -18.55
CA PHE A 758 -15.27 5.71 -18.81
C PHE A 758 -13.86 5.12 -18.63
N GLY A 759 -13.72 3.78 -18.56
CA GLY A 759 -12.41 3.13 -18.40
C GLY A 759 -11.76 3.29 -17.01
N TYR A 760 -12.45 3.90 -16.05
CA TYR A 760 -12.00 3.97 -14.66
C TYR A 760 -12.05 2.60 -13.99
N SER A 761 -11.03 2.28 -13.20
CA SER A 761 -11.00 1.08 -12.37
C SER A 761 -11.98 1.16 -11.20
N ILE A 762 -12.64 0.06 -10.88
CA ILE A 762 -13.56 -0.09 -9.73
C ILE A 762 -12.76 -0.61 -8.52
N GLY A 763 -13.00 -0.04 -7.33
CA GLY A 763 -12.32 -0.44 -6.09
C GLY A 763 -11.02 0.32 -5.80
N ALA A 764 -10.32 -0.07 -4.73
CA ALA A 764 -9.24 0.72 -4.12
C ALA A 764 -7.92 0.74 -4.90
N ILE A 765 -7.72 -0.22 -5.80
CA ILE A 765 -6.48 -0.41 -6.55
C ILE A 765 -6.77 -0.11 -8.02
N GLU A 766 -5.88 0.66 -8.67
CA GLU A 766 -5.98 0.91 -10.09
C GLU A 766 -5.56 -0.35 -10.87
N PHE A 767 -6.35 -0.72 -11.86
CA PHE A 767 -6.05 -1.81 -12.76
C PHE A 767 -5.55 -1.25 -14.09
N ASN A 768 -4.25 -1.35 -14.33
CA ASN A 768 -3.58 -0.86 -15.55
C ASN A 768 -3.26 -1.99 -16.54
N GLY A 769 -3.83 -3.18 -16.34
CA GLY A 769 -3.53 -4.39 -17.13
C GLY A 769 -4.52 -4.67 -18.25
N ASN A 770 -4.15 -5.56 -19.17
CA ASN A 770 -5.14 -6.17 -20.06
C ASN A 770 -6.02 -7.12 -19.24
N CYS A 771 -7.33 -6.95 -19.35
CA CYS A 771 -8.33 -7.83 -18.78
C CYS A 771 -8.84 -8.84 -19.82
N ALA A 772 -9.38 -9.96 -19.35
CA ALA A 772 -10.13 -10.87 -20.22
C ALA A 772 -11.39 -10.15 -20.76
N PRO A 773 -11.73 -10.29 -22.05
CA PRO A 773 -12.92 -9.67 -22.64
C PRO A 773 -14.23 -10.10 -21.96
#